data_AF-A0A222WKU6-F1
#
_entry.id   AF-A0A222WKU6-F1
#
_cell.length_a   1.000
_cell.length_b   1.000
_cell.length_c   1.000
_cell.angle_alpha   90.00
_cell.angle_beta   90.00
_cell.angle_gamma   90.00
#
_symmetry.space_group_name_H-M   'P 1'
#
loop_
_entity.id
_entity.type
_entity.pdbx_description
1 polymer ?
#
loop_
_entity_poly.entity_id
_entity_poly.type
_entity_poly.pdbx_seq_one_letter_code
_entity_poly.pdbx_strand_id
1 'polypeptide(L)'
;MKKKHVTRKTRKERALAAGVSALAMTLAFTGGLSLHTQSVSAQSEPEVEMVADSLSESRNVVEATYAVETAYAVQAAYSVRGVHNDAEVISKANANVYESEHFQFLWGNGGESKKVTKAFLEGNAKILEDNWDLFINKLKMTPPTRSTHEWIRDNKDYKVNVVILGTGLHLYEGGWAFAGLDSEGYPYLMCAPDAMSPRVQPGLPVPHEFGHVVQFAQGSNSWRGNDYLGPWSEAVGNWFREEYTSSDAYKQQSGTEGATDFSALYLRASTLTAVNGRAYYEAWPLLKYLEENPDGLPGYGSGFVAKLLQSGKPENPTESIYEVIQRINPQVKVQEMIGRFASRMATFDFSNQKLYKRNVENMLRYGELYWQQYYTMMLKVDGSENVYTIPSERAPQATGYNIIPLDAKIPANASSTTVRVKLDGLAKANGAGWQAYLIVENKNGKSRYSRSFGNGESVQEEVFNGEKAYLSVAATPTLESMQKTKIGIGSWQRKFSEKNIPFESKPQYPYQVTLENAEPQMRKVEESTGIRGHVHRNGGGFVADSARVDDSVYVAKNAKVLDSATVTGNVRIEDSAVVRGAARVSGSAKITDYALVRGSAQIGESATLSGYAIADGSAKITGHGHVGDQAVVTEQAEVSEYGQVVESALVKGYYTVSGHAVVKGLSIGHGGVSKREHGGATGQAVTYGDFFDDMGYTISGGSFAGYESLEASVKNFRDGYARSDGKGGYMR
;
A
#
# COMPACT_ATOMS: atom_id res chain seq x y z
N MET A 1 -41.34 16.64 71.82
CA MET A 1 -42.24 17.79 71.56
C MET A 1 -42.23 18.05 70.05
N LYS A 2 -43.29 17.66 69.32
CA LYS A 2 -44.32 18.53 68.66
C LYS A 2 -43.71 19.40 67.53
N LYS A 3 -44.11 19.42 66.25
CA LYS A 3 -45.26 18.96 65.39
C LYS A 3 -44.70 18.89 63.93
N LYS A 4 -45.01 17.94 63.02
CA LYS A 4 -46.25 17.60 62.26
C LYS A 4 -46.87 18.72 61.39
N HIS A 5 -46.73 18.62 60.04
CA HIS A 5 -47.78 18.43 59.00
C HIS A 5 -47.27 18.84 57.57
N VAL A 6 -47.25 17.97 56.53
CA VAL A 6 -48.35 17.47 55.63
C VAL A 6 -48.72 18.58 54.59
N THR A 7 -48.69 18.48 53.24
CA THR A 7 -49.10 17.43 52.26
C THR A 7 -48.70 17.77 50.78
N ARG A 8 -48.53 16.71 49.95
CA ARG A 8 -48.97 16.46 48.53
C ARG A 8 -48.50 17.24 47.27
N LYS A 9 -47.83 16.46 46.38
CA LYS A 9 -48.04 16.17 44.93
C LYS A 9 -48.03 17.31 43.89
N THR A 10 -47.11 17.26 42.90
CA THR A 10 -47.34 16.72 41.52
C THR A 10 -46.12 16.88 40.57
N ARG A 11 -45.75 15.75 39.92
CA ARG A 11 -45.32 15.50 38.52
C ARG A 11 -44.35 16.44 37.74
N LYS A 12 -43.36 15.75 37.13
CA LYS A 12 -42.56 16.02 35.90
C LYS A 12 -41.24 16.79 36.06
N GLU A 13 -40.16 16.02 36.20
CA GLU A 13 -38.81 16.41 35.79
C GLU A 13 -38.69 16.30 34.26
N ARG A 14 -38.22 17.37 33.62
CA ARG A 14 -37.53 17.36 32.33
C ARG A 14 -36.28 18.21 32.49
N ALA A 15 -35.14 17.57 32.27
CA ALA A 15 -33.82 18.14 32.30
C ALA A 15 -33.65 19.24 31.24
N LEU A 16 -33.11 20.39 31.65
CA LEU A 16 -32.50 21.35 30.75
C LEU A 16 -31.07 20.87 30.46
N ALA A 17 -30.80 20.60 29.18
CA ALA A 17 -29.46 20.35 28.65
C ALA A 17 -28.66 21.66 28.65
N ALA A 18 -27.47 21.62 29.25
CA ALA A 18 -26.47 22.67 29.16
C ALA A 18 -25.74 22.57 27.80
N GLY A 19 -25.57 23.73 27.16
CA GLY A 19 -24.90 23.87 25.89
C GLY A 19 -23.42 23.49 25.96
N VAL A 20 -22.98 22.75 24.95
CA VAL A 20 -21.57 22.53 24.62
C VAL A 20 -21.35 23.22 23.28
N SER A 21 -20.48 24.23 23.28
CA SER A 21 -19.99 24.88 22.06
C SER A 21 -19.41 23.83 21.11
N ALA A 22 -19.97 23.75 19.90
CA ALA A 22 -19.42 22.99 18.80
C ALA A 22 -18.12 23.67 18.37
N LEU A 23 -16.98 23.07 18.72
CA LEU A 23 -15.72 23.33 18.06
C LEU A 23 -15.80 22.62 16.71
N ALA A 24 -15.76 23.37 15.60
CA ALA A 24 -15.61 22.83 14.26
C ALA A 24 -14.39 21.90 14.25
N MET A 25 -14.63 20.58 14.29
CA MET A 25 -13.60 19.58 14.19
C MET A 25 -13.33 19.39 12.70
N THR A 26 -12.61 20.33 12.11
CA THR A 26 -11.95 20.10 10.82
C THR A 26 -11.08 18.86 11.01
N LEU A 27 -11.46 17.74 10.41
CA LEU A 27 -10.53 16.64 10.11
C LEU A 27 -9.62 17.15 8.99
N ALA A 28 -8.83 18.18 9.31
CA ALA A 28 -7.68 18.55 8.54
C ALA A 28 -6.69 17.41 8.78
N PHE A 29 -6.60 16.48 7.84
CA PHE A 29 -5.51 15.52 7.76
C PHE A 29 -4.24 16.29 7.41
N THR A 30 -3.71 17.05 8.39
CA THR A 30 -2.38 17.65 8.30
C THR A 30 -1.37 16.58 8.64
N GLY A 31 -1.15 15.72 7.66
CA GLY A 31 -0.18 14.64 7.70
C GLY A 31 0.13 14.27 6.27
N GLY A 32 0.94 15.09 5.60
CA GLY A 32 1.42 14.80 4.27
C GLY A 32 2.25 13.52 4.28
N LEU A 33 1.62 12.37 4.00
CA LEU A 33 2.33 11.33 3.29
C LEU A 33 2.47 11.83 1.86
N SER A 34 3.71 12.12 1.50
CA SER A 34 4.09 12.45 0.15
C SER A 34 3.78 11.25 -0.76
N LEU A 35 2.70 11.33 -1.54
CA LEU A 35 2.56 10.59 -2.79
C LEU A 35 3.60 11.15 -3.77
N HIS A 36 4.83 10.62 -3.73
CA HIS A 36 5.80 10.88 -4.78
C HIS A 36 5.42 10.04 -5.98
N THR A 37 4.85 10.71 -6.98
CA THR A 37 4.80 10.24 -8.36
C THR A 37 6.20 9.84 -8.80
N GLN A 38 6.34 8.60 -9.29
CA GLN A 38 7.54 8.16 -9.98
C GLN A 38 7.87 9.15 -11.10
N SER A 39 9.02 9.81 -11.00
CA SER A 39 9.57 10.58 -12.10
C SER A 39 9.97 9.58 -13.19
N VAL A 40 9.18 9.48 -14.26
CA VAL A 40 9.62 8.86 -15.51
C VAL A 40 10.80 9.69 -16.01
N SER A 41 12.00 9.12 -15.98
CA SER A 41 13.16 9.75 -16.59
C SER A 41 12.89 9.87 -18.09
N ALA A 42 12.78 11.11 -18.59
CA ALA A 42 12.74 11.38 -20.01
C ALA A 42 14.05 10.88 -20.65
N GLN A 43 14.00 9.72 -21.29
CA GLN A 43 15.01 9.32 -22.26
C GLN A 43 14.63 9.97 -23.59
N SER A 44 15.58 10.72 -24.14
CA SER A 44 15.50 11.36 -25.46
C SER A 44 15.28 10.33 -26.55
N GLU A 45 14.13 10.37 -27.22
CA GLU A 45 13.92 9.69 -28.50
C GLU A 45 14.17 10.64 -29.69
N PRO A 46 14.63 10.13 -30.84
CA PRO A 46 15.21 10.93 -31.91
C PRO A 46 14.14 11.58 -32.79
N GLU A 47 14.47 12.76 -33.32
CA GLU A 47 13.67 13.51 -34.30
C GLU A 47 13.35 12.67 -35.54
N VAL A 48 12.06 12.59 -35.88
CA VAL A 48 11.60 12.18 -37.21
C VAL A 48 11.05 13.42 -37.90
N GLU A 49 11.77 13.90 -38.92
CA GLU A 49 11.35 14.95 -39.84
C GLU A 49 9.99 14.62 -40.47
N MET A 50 8.98 15.48 -40.24
CA MET A 50 7.77 15.49 -41.04
C MET A 50 8.04 16.25 -42.34
N VAL A 51 8.07 15.52 -43.45
CA VAL A 51 8.02 16.08 -44.81
C VAL A 51 6.65 16.71 -45.01
N ALA A 52 6.65 18.02 -45.24
CA ALA A 52 5.49 18.77 -45.69
C ALA A 52 5.13 18.32 -47.10
N ASP A 53 3.85 17.97 -47.32
CA ASP A 53 3.29 18.00 -48.67
C ASP A 53 1.97 18.77 -48.66
N SER A 54 1.98 19.81 -49.47
CA SER A 54 0.94 20.80 -49.68
C SER A 54 -0.07 20.30 -50.70
N LEU A 55 -1.38 20.38 -50.42
CA LEU A 55 -2.37 20.55 -51.48
C LEU A 55 -3.52 21.44 -50.98
N SER A 56 -3.74 22.48 -51.76
CA SER A 56 -4.64 23.60 -51.58
C SER A 56 -6.06 23.34 -52.09
N GLU A 57 -6.96 24.25 -51.69
CA GLU A 57 -8.32 24.50 -52.21
C GLU A 57 -9.42 23.61 -51.59
N SER A 58 -10.56 24.11 -51.11
CA SER A 58 -11.26 25.37 -51.38
C SER A 58 -12.21 25.69 -50.21
N ARG A 59 -12.45 26.98 -49.97
CA ARG A 59 -13.41 27.51 -49.01
C ARG A 59 -14.84 27.21 -49.47
N ASN A 60 -15.65 26.63 -48.59
CA ASN A 60 -17.09 26.89 -48.56
C ASN A 60 -17.55 26.95 -47.10
N VAL A 61 -17.93 28.17 -46.70
CA VAL A 61 -18.60 28.47 -45.43
C VAL A 61 -20.02 27.96 -45.54
N VAL A 62 -20.40 27.01 -44.68
CA VAL A 62 -21.80 26.71 -44.39
C VAL A 62 -21.97 26.87 -42.88
N GLU A 63 -22.55 28.00 -42.48
CA GLU A 63 -23.10 28.17 -41.15
C GLU A 63 -24.23 27.14 -40.97
N ALA A 64 -23.95 26.06 -40.25
CA ALA A 64 -24.98 25.18 -39.73
C ALA A 64 -25.26 25.56 -38.28
N THR A 65 -26.22 26.46 -38.09
CA THR A 65 -26.96 26.63 -36.84
C THR A 65 -27.61 25.29 -36.48
N TYR A 66 -27.04 24.56 -35.52
CA TYR A 66 -27.74 23.47 -34.85
C TYR A 66 -28.53 24.05 -33.69
N ALA A 67 -29.84 24.12 -33.88
CA ALA A 67 -30.81 24.41 -32.85
C ALA A 67 -30.67 23.39 -31.71
N VAL A 68 -30.60 23.91 -30.49
CA VAL A 68 -30.73 23.15 -29.26
C VAL A 68 -32.21 22.75 -29.13
N GLU A 69 -32.52 21.47 -29.32
CA GLU A 69 -33.78 20.89 -28.88
C GLU A 69 -33.56 20.14 -27.57
N THR A 70 -33.89 20.82 -26.48
CA THR A 70 -34.15 20.23 -25.16
C THR A 70 -35.48 19.50 -25.18
N ALA A 71 -35.50 18.21 -24.85
CA ALA A 71 -36.63 17.57 -24.17
C ALA A 71 -36.25 16.17 -23.62
N TYR A 72 -35.59 16.14 -22.45
CA TYR A 72 -35.86 15.08 -21.48
C TYR A 72 -36.67 15.72 -20.36
N ALA A 73 -37.85 15.18 -20.09
CA ALA A 73 -38.70 15.62 -19.00
C ALA A 73 -38.00 15.29 -17.67
N VAL A 74 -37.30 16.27 -17.09
CA VAL A 74 -36.63 16.14 -15.79
C VAL A 74 -37.67 16.22 -14.69
N GLN A 75 -37.89 15.10 -13.99
CA GLN A 75 -38.51 15.12 -12.68
C GLN A 75 -37.48 15.72 -11.71
N ALA A 76 -37.64 17.02 -11.41
CA ALA A 76 -36.90 17.85 -10.45
C ALA A 76 -35.70 17.19 -9.73
N ALA A 77 -34.49 17.23 -10.31
CA ALA A 77 -33.47 16.26 -9.88
C ALA A 77 -32.73 16.62 -8.58
N TYR A 78 -32.12 17.81 -8.42
CA TYR A 78 -31.38 18.19 -7.20
C TYR A 78 -31.37 19.71 -6.95
N SER A 79 -31.51 20.11 -5.69
CA SER A 79 -31.36 21.50 -5.23
C SER A 79 -29.89 21.90 -5.09
N VAL A 80 -29.64 23.21 -5.04
CA VAL A 80 -28.30 23.78 -4.85
C VAL A 80 -28.22 24.46 -3.48
N ARG A 81 -27.11 24.25 -2.77
CA ARG A 81 -26.76 24.97 -1.54
C ARG A 81 -25.25 25.25 -1.51
N GLY A 82 -24.86 26.33 -0.83
CA GLY A 82 -23.45 26.60 -0.58
C GLY A 82 -22.82 25.62 0.42
N VAL A 83 -21.52 25.75 0.64
CA VAL A 83 -20.81 25.06 1.73
C VAL A 83 -20.83 25.95 2.96
N HIS A 84 -21.40 25.46 4.07
CA HIS A 84 -21.56 26.21 5.30
C HIS A 84 -20.40 25.92 6.25
N ASN A 85 -19.69 26.95 6.69
CA ASN A 85 -18.63 26.89 7.70
C ASN A 85 -19.00 27.85 8.83
N ASP A 86 -19.92 27.42 9.67
CA ASP A 86 -20.53 28.22 10.74
C ASP A 86 -21.21 29.48 10.20
N ALA A 87 -20.67 30.67 10.51
CA ALA A 87 -21.25 31.95 10.07
C ALA A 87 -20.94 32.29 8.60
N GLU A 88 -20.02 31.57 7.98
CA GLU A 88 -19.55 31.86 6.64
C GLU A 88 -20.05 30.81 5.64
N VAL A 89 -20.50 31.26 4.48
CA VAL A 89 -21.03 30.38 3.43
C VAL A 89 -20.32 30.67 2.11
N ILE A 90 -19.70 29.65 1.51
CA ILE A 90 -19.20 29.73 0.13
C ILE A 90 -20.31 29.28 -0.81
N SER A 91 -20.72 30.15 -1.73
CA SER A 91 -21.83 29.91 -2.65
C SER A 91 -21.70 30.78 -3.90
N LYS A 92 -22.68 30.71 -4.80
CA LYS A 92 -22.77 31.60 -5.97
C LYS A 92 -22.77 33.10 -5.65
N ALA A 93 -23.03 33.49 -4.41
CA ALA A 93 -23.00 34.89 -3.99
C ALA A 93 -21.58 35.46 -3.88
N ASN A 94 -20.57 34.60 -3.66
CA ASN A 94 -19.19 35.01 -3.39
C ASN A 94 -18.13 34.11 -4.06
N ALA A 95 -18.55 33.16 -4.89
CA ALA A 95 -17.68 32.30 -5.69
C ALA A 95 -18.22 32.16 -7.11
N ASN A 96 -17.34 31.84 -8.05
CA ASN A 96 -17.71 31.38 -9.37
C ASN A 96 -18.33 29.99 -9.29
N VAL A 97 -19.23 29.68 -10.23
CA VAL A 97 -20.02 28.45 -10.21
C VAL A 97 -20.06 27.77 -11.56
N TYR A 98 -19.97 26.44 -11.52
CA TYR A 98 -20.26 25.53 -12.63
C TYR A 98 -21.03 24.33 -12.08
N GLU A 99 -21.97 23.77 -12.83
CA GLU A 99 -22.82 22.68 -12.36
C GLU A 99 -22.90 21.56 -13.41
N SER A 100 -22.93 20.32 -12.93
CA SER A 100 -23.34 19.13 -13.68
C SER A 100 -24.66 18.61 -13.12
N GLU A 101 -25.07 17.37 -13.42
CA GLU A 101 -26.33 16.81 -12.90
C GLU A 101 -26.31 16.70 -11.36
N HIS A 102 -25.24 16.15 -10.81
CA HIS A 102 -25.12 15.84 -9.38
C HIS A 102 -24.14 16.74 -8.61
N PHE A 103 -23.33 17.57 -9.29
CA PHE A 103 -22.26 18.35 -8.65
C PHE A 103 -22.37 19.85 -8.89
N GLN A 104 -21.88 20.62 -7.91
CA GLN A 104 -21.65 22.07 -8.02
C GLN A 104 -20.18 22.38 -7.71
N PHE A 105 -19.49 23.03 -8.65
CA PHE A 105 -18.11 23.49 -8.50
C PHE A 105 -18.08 24.94 -8.05
N LEU A 106 -17.27 25.25 -7.04
CA LEU A 106 -17.12 26.57 -6.43
C LEU A 106 -15.64 26.98 -6.42
N TRP A 107 -15.31 28.15 -6.97
CA TRP A 107 -13.93 28.67 -6.95
C TRP A 107 -13.87 30.20 -6.89
N GLY A 108 -12.77 30.74 -6.39
CA GLY A 108 -12.54 32.18 -6.27
C GLY A 108 -11.92 32.81 -7.52
N ASN A 109 -11.48 34.07 -7.39
CA ASN A 109 -10.90 34.85 -8.48
C ASN A 109 -9.37 35.04 -8.39
N GLY A 110 -8.73 34.55 -7.33
CA GLY A 110 -7.29 34.72 -7.07
C GLY A 110 -6.46 33.45 -7.25
N GLY A 111 -5.17 33.52 -6.93
CA GLY A 111 -4.26 32.37 -6.94
C GLY A 111 -4.30 31.56 -8.24
N GLU A 112 -4.59 30.27 -8.10
CA GLU A 112 -4.61 29.29 -9.20
C GLU A 112 -5.90 29.32 -10.05
N SER A 113 -6.78 30.32 -9.87
CA SER A 113 -8.07 30.44 -10.59
C SER A 113 -7.93 30.36 -12.12
N LYS A 114 -6.79 30.78 -12.67
CA LYS A 114 -6.50 30.71 -14.12
C LYS A 114 -6.42 29.28 -14.67
N LYS A 115 -6.14 28.27 -13.83
CA LYS A 115 -6.15 26.85 -14.22
C LYS A 115 -7.57 26.30 -14.38
N VAL A 116 -8.56 26.96 -13.76
CA VAL A 116 -9.98 26.56 -13.79
C VAL A 116 -10.64 27.05 -15.08
N THR A 117 -10.36 26.35 -16.17
CA THR A 117 -10.94 26.62 -17.49
C THR A 117 -12.27 25.87 -17.69
N LYS A 118 -13.01 26.20 -18.75
CA LYS A 118 -14.21 25.43 -19.13
C LYS A 118 -13.90 23.94 -19.36
N ALA A 119 -12.82 23.62 -20.08
CA ALA A 119 -12.41 22.24 -20.33
C ALA A 119 -12.01 21.50 -19.04
N PHE A 120 -11.38 22.21 -18.09
CA PHE A 120 -11.08 21.66 -16.76
C PHE A 120 -12.37 21.28 -16.02
N LEU A 121 -13.37 22.16 -16.01
CA LEU A 121 -14.65 21.93 -15.35
C LEU A 121 -15.44 20.80 -16.01
N GLU A 122 -15.55 20.81 -17.33
CA GLU A 122 -16.24 19.76 -18.10
C GLU A 122 -15.58 18.38 -17.91
N GLY A 123 -14.25 18.30 -17.95
CA GLY A 123 -13.52 17.05 -17.76
C GLY A 123 -13.67 16.49 -16.34
N ASN A 124 -13.50 17.32 -15.32
CA ASN A 124 -13.66 16.88 -13.92
C ASN A 124 -15.13 16.55 -13.59
N ALA A 125 -16.10 17.29 -14.14
CA ALA A 125 -17.51 16.96 -14.02
C ALA A 125 -17.81 15.60 -14.64
N LYS A 126 -17.29 15.31 -15.84
CA LYS A 126 -17.45 13.99 -16.45
C LYS A 126 -16.87 12.88 -15.57
N ILE A 127 -15.67 13.06 -14.99
CA ILE A 127 -15.09 12.07 -14.07
C ILE A 127 -16.03 11.84 -12.89
N LEU A 128 -16.50 12.90 -12.23
CA LEU A 128 -17.38 12.80 -11.07
C LEU A 128 -18.74 12.17 -11.39
N GLU A 129 -19.34 12.46 -12.54
CA GLU A 129 -20.59 11.83 -12.98
C GLU A 129 -20.42 10.34 -13.30
N ASP A 130 -19.29 9.95 -13.92
CA ASP A 130 -18.99 8.53 -14.13
C ASP A 130 -18.77 7.80 -12.79
N ASN A 131 -18.15 8.46 -11.80
CA ASN A 131 -18.04 7.92 -10.44
C ASN A 131 -19.39 7.85 -9.74
N TRP A 132 -20.28 8.83 -9.96
CA TRP A 132 -21.64 8.81 -9.42
C TRP A 132 -22.41 7.59 -9.91
N ASP A 133 -22.41 7.33 -11.23
CA ASP A 133 -23.04 6.14 -11.79
C ASP A 133 -22.47 4.84 -11.19
N LEU A 134 -21.15 4.75 -11.08
CA LEU A 134 -20.51 3.58 -10.49
C LEU A 134 -20.88 3.41 -9.01
N PHE A 135 -20.67 4.41 -8.18
CA PHE A 135 -20.79 4.28 -6.73
C PHE A 135 -22.25 4.20 -6.29
N ILE A 136 -23.12 5.03 -6.87
CA ILE A 136 -24.50 5.12 -6.44
C ILE A 136 -25.36 4.12 -7.21
N ASN A 137 -25.28 4.11 -8.55
CA ASN A 137 -26.18 3.27 -9.35
C ASN A 137 -25.72 1.82 -9.43
N LYS A 138 -24.42 1.53 -9.53
CA LYS A 138 -23.92 0.14 -9.62
C LYS A 138 -23.66 -0.48 -8.25
N LEU A 139 -22.89 0.20 -7.39
CA LEU A 139 -22.55 -0.29 -6.04
C LEU A 139 -23.66 -0.07 -5.00
N LYS A 140 -24.75 0.61 -5.38
CA LYS A 140 -25.95 0.83 -4.54
C LYS A 140 -25.64 1.54 -3.21
N MET A 141 -24.64 2.42 -3.21
CA MET A 141 -24.33 3.26 -2.06
C MET A 141 -25.45 4.28 -1.83
N THR A 142 -25.62 4.70 -0.57
CA THR A 142 -26.52 5.83 -0.24
C THR A 142 -25.98 7.11 -0.91
N PRO A 143 -26.80 7.85 -1.69
CA PRO A 143 -26.38 9.09 -2.32
C PRO A 143 -25.97 10.16 -1.29
N PRO A 144 -24.87 10.91 -1.50
CA PRO A 144 -24.41 11.97 -0.60
C PRO A 144 -25.17 13.30 -0.78
N THR A 145 -26.50 13.24 -0.90
CA THR A 145 -27.36 14.40 -1.24
C THR A 145 -28.03 15.04 -0.04
N ARG A 146 -27.87 14.45 1.15
CA ARG A 146 -28.52 14.87 2.40
C ARG A 146 -27.51 14.98 3.53
N SER A 147 -27.84 15.80 4.51
CA SER A 147 -27.05 15.90 5.73
C SER A 147 -26.96 14.54 6.44
N THR A 148 -25.79 14.25 7.00
CA THR A 148 -25.57 13.14 7.95
C THR A 148 -26.28 13.40 9.28
N HIS A 149 -26.65 14.65 9.57
CA HIS A 149 -27.45 15.04 10.72
C HIS A 149 -28.94 14.91 10.38
N GLU A 150 -29.57 13.85 10.88
CA GLU A 150 -30.98 13.56 10.57
C GLU A 150 -31.93 14.70 10.96
N TRP A 151 -31.61 15.45 12.01
CA TRP A 151 -32.45 16.56 12.51
C TRP A 151 -32.39 17.84 11.67
N ILE A 152 -31.45 17.94 10.71
CA ILE A 152 -31.31 19.10 9.80
C ILE A 152 -31.92 18.80 8.42
N ARG A 153 -32.21 17.53 8.11
CA ARG A 153 -32.74 17.13 6.80
C ARG A 153 -34.09 17.81 6.51
N ASP A 154 -34.21 18.40 5.33
CA ASP A 154 -35.38 19.20 4.91
C ASP A 154 -36.16 18.54 3.75
N ASN A 155 -36.01 17.21 3.59
CA ASN A 155 -36.59 16.40 2.52
C ASN A 155 -36.19 16.81 1.09
N LYS A 156 -35.16 17.65 0.92
CA LYS A 156 -34.56 17.94 -0.38
C LYS A 156 -33.28 17.15 -0.56
N ASP A 157 -33.02 16.80 -1.82
CA ASP A 157 -31.75 16.27 -2.25
C ASP A 157 -30.94 17.40 -2.89
N TYR A 158 -29.67 17.52 -2.50
CA TYR A 158 -28.77 18.59 -2.94
C TYR A 158 -27.63 18.04 -3.79
N LYS A 159 -27.15 18.87 -4.73
CA LYS A 159 -25.89 18.62 -5.44
C LYS A 159 -24.73 18.57 -4.45
N VAL A 160 -23.74 17.73 -4.74
CA VAL A 160 -22.49 17.65 -3.97
C VAL A 160 -21.59 18.83 -4.35
N ASN A 161 -21.09 19.54 -3.35
CA ASN A 161 -20.18 20.66 -3.57
C ASN A 161 -18.74 20.18 -3.81
N VAL A 162 -18.09 20.78 -4.81
CA VAL A 162 -16.68 20.63 -5.18
C VAL A 162 -16.02 21.99 -5.04
N VAL A 163 -15.24 22.19 -3.98
CA VAL A 163 -14.54 23.46 -3.73
C VAL A 163 -13.14 23.40 -4.33
N ILE A 164 -12.78 24.35 -5.20
CA ILE A 164 -11.46 24.38 -5.82
C ILE A 164 -10.52 25.24 -4.96
N LEU A 165 -9.59 24.57 -4.26
CA LEU A 165 -8.65 25.18 -3.31
C LEU A 165 -7.66 26.13 -3.98
N GLY A 166 -7.12 27.09 -3.23
CA GLY A 166 -6.04 27.95 -3.71
C GLY A 166 -6.46 28.96 -4.79
N THR A 167 -7.77 29.14 -4.99
CA THR A 167 -8.34 30.05 -5.99
C THR A 167 -8.74 31.42 -5.40
N GLY A 168 -8.25 31.76 -4.20
CA GLY A 168 -8.56 33.02 -3.52
C GLY A 168 -9.88 33.01 -2.73
N LEU A 169 -10.39 31.84 -2.37
CA LEU A 169 -11.44 31.70 -1.35
C LEU A 169 -10.78 31.70 0.04
N HIS A 170 -11.13 32.65 0.91
CA HIS A 170 -10.43 32.89 2.19
C HIS A 170 -10.54 31.75 3.21
N LEU A 171 -11.55 30.88 3.07
CA LEU A 171 -11.68 29.66 3.89
C LEU A 171 -10.92 28.45 3.33
N TYR A 172 -10.46 28.55 2.09
CA TYR A 172 -9.95 27.42 1.29
C TYR A 172 -8.68 27.81 0.54
N GLU A 173 -7.73 28.41 1.27
CA GLU A 173 -6.55 29.08 0.72
C GLU A 173 -5.48 28.13 0.17
N GLY A 174 -5.48 26.85 0.54
CA GLY A 174 -4.49 25.87 0.06
C GLY A 174 -4.76 24.43 0.50
N GLY A 175 -3.92 23.52 0.02
CA GLY A 175 -4.04 22.07 0.26
C GLY A 175 -3.94 21.25 -1.03
N TRP A 176 -4.13 19.93 -0.94
CA TRP A 176 -4.08 19.03 -2.11
C TRP A 176 -5.46 18.53 -2.53
N ALA A 177 -6.00 17.56 -1.81
CA ALA A 177 -7.32 16.97 -2.04
C ALA A 177 -7.86 16.45 -0.71
N PHE A 178 -9.13 16.72 -0.41
CA PHE A 178 -9.79 16.33 0.84
C PHE A 178 -11.29 16.14 0.63
N ALA A 179 -11.91 15.40 1.54
CA ALA A 179 -13.35 15.34 1.72
C ALA A 179 -13.75 15.76 3.14
N GLY A 180 -14.90 16.42 3.27
CA GLY A 180 -15.37 16.97 4.52
C GLY A 180 -16.88 16.82 4.74
N LEU A 181 -17.31 17.15 5.95
CA LEU A 181 -18.69 17.55 6.22
C LEU A 181 -18.67 19.05 6.53
N ASP A 182 -19.63 19.77 5.99
CA ASP A 182 -19.83 21.17 6.36
C ASP A 182 -20.49 21.29 7.75
N SER A 183 -20.66 22.50 8.28
CA SER A 183 -21.20 22.72 9.64
C SER A 183 -22.63 22.20 9.83
N GLU A 184 -23.35 21.94 8.75
CA GLU A 184 -24.70 21.37 8.74
C GLU A 184 -24.70 19.85 8.49
N GLY A 185 -23.53 19.23 8.33
CA GLY A 185 -23.38 17.79 8.13
C GLY A 185 -23.54 17.35 6.68
N TYR A 186 -23.43 18.24 5.70
CA TYR A 186 -23.46 17.85 4.28
C TYR A 186 -22.06 17.44 3.78
N PRO A 187 -21.92 16.26 3.15
CA PRO A 187 -20.67 15.85 2.52
C PRO A 187 -20.28 16.73 1.33
N TYR A 188 -18.99 17.06 1.22
CA TYR A 188 -18.43 17.80 0.08
C TYR A 188 -16.95 17.45 -0.09
N LEU A 189 -16.39 17.72 -1.28
CA LEU A 189 -14.97 17.56 -1.56
C LEU A 189 -14.29 18.89 -1.87
N MET A 190 -13.01 18.99 -1.55
CA MET A 190 -12.17 20.13 -1.84
C MET A 190 -10.88 19.66 -2.51
N CYS A 191 -10.51 20.24 -3.65
CA CYS A 191 -9.30 19.83 -4.38
C CYS A 191 -8.61 21.05 -4.98
N ALA A 192 -7.29 21.09 -4.92
CA ALA A 192 -6.49 22.07 -5.65
C ALA A 192 -6.50 21.74 -7.16
N PRO A 193 -6.35 22.74 -8.05
CA PRO A 193 -6.31 22.49 -9.49
C PRO A 193 -5.30 21.42 -9.91
N ASP A 194 -4.13 21.36 -9.27
CA ASP A 194 -3.08 20.39 -9.59
C ASP A 194 -3.41 18.95 -9.14
N ALA A 195 -4.32 18.80 -8.17
CA ALA A 195 -4.88 17.51 -7.78
C ALA A 195 -6.00 17.04 -8.72
N MET A 196 -6.49 17.93 -9.59
CA MET A 196 -7.65 17.69 -10.46
C MET A 196 -7.22 17.62 -11.92
N SER A 197 -6.71 16.48 -12.35
CA SER A 197 -6.50 16.25 -13.78
C SER A 197 -7.85 15.96 -14.46
N PRO A 198 -8.24 16.72 -15.50
CA PRO A 198 -9.41 16.39 -16.31
C PRO A 198 -9.19 15.16 -17.20
N ARG A 199 -7.97 14.60 -17.19
CA ARG A 199 -7.61 13.34 -17.85
C ARG A 199 -7.52 12.23 -16.82
N VAL A 200 -8.08 11.08 -17.16
CA VAL A 200 -8.01 9.86 -16.36
C VAL A 200 -6.58 9.34 -16.24
N GLN A 201 -6.15 9.05 -15.01
CA GLN A 201 -4.83 8.48 -14.66
C GLN A 201 -4.94 7.62 -13.38
N PRO A 202 -4.01 6.67 -13.13
CA PRO A 202 -4.14 5.71 -12.02
C PRO A 202 -4.27 6.37 -10.63
N GLY A 203 -3.46 7.39 -10.36
CA GLY A 203 -3.41 8.07 -9.06
C GLY A 203 -4.34 9.27 -8.93
N LEU A 204 -5.45 9.34 -9.67
CA LEU A 204 -6.39 10.47 -9.55
C LEU A 204 -6.93 10.61 -8.11
N PRO A 205 -6.74 11.77 -7.45
CA PRO A 205 -7.31 12.04 -6.13
C PRO A 205 -8.84 12.17 -6.14
N VAL A 206 -9.43 12.71 -7.22
CA VAL A 206 -10.87 13.05 -7.26
C VAL A 206 -11.80 11.84 -6.97
N PRO A 207 -11.63 10.66 -7.60
CA PRO A 207 -12.40 9.46 -7.24
C PRO A 207 -12.23 9.00 -5.79
N HIS A 208 -11.03 9.16 -5.22
CA HIS A 208 -10.73 8.83 -3.84
C HIS A 208 -11.50 9.74 -2.88
N GLU A 209 -11.41 11.07 -3.08
CA GLU A 209 -12.11 12.04 -2.24
C GLU A 209 -13.64 11.94 -2.38
N PHE A 210 -14.14 11.74 -3.60
CA PHE A 210 -15.56 11.50 -3.78
C PHE A 210 -16.01 10.18 -3.12
N GLY A 211 -15.15 9.15 -3.10
CA GLY A 211 -15.34 7.95 -2.31
C GLY A 211 -15.56 8.24 -0.82
N HIS A 212 -14.78 9.15 -0.23
CA HIS A 212 -15.01 9.60 1.16
C HIS A 212 -16.33 10.36 1.33
N VAL A 213 -16.69 11.23 0.38
CA VAL A 213 -18.01 11.91 0.39
C VAL A 213 -19.15 10.89 0.42
N VAL A 214 -19.06 9.82 -0.39
CA VAL A 214 -20.01 8.71 -0.39
C VAL A 214 -19.94 7.89 0.90
N GLN A 215 -18.74 7.63 1.43
CA GLN A 215 -18.55 6.96 2.72
C GLN A 215 -19.29 7.71 3.83
N PHE A 216 -19.17 9.04 3.92
CA PHE A 216 -19.86 9.83 4.95
C PHE A 216 -21.38 9.74 4.86
N ALA A 217 -21.93 9.57 3.65
CA ALA A 217 -23.36 9.40 3.44
C ALA A 217 -23.92 8.04 3.90
N GLN A 218 -23.06 7.04 4.17
CA GLN A 218 -23.51 5.70 4.58
C GLN A 218 -24.06 5.63 6.03
N GLY A 219 -24.12 6.74 6.77
CA GLY A 219 -24.90 6.85 8.00
C GLY A 219 -24.11 7.21 9.26
N SER A 220 -24.81 7.20 10.39
CA SER A 220 -24.29 7.64 11.69
C SER A 220 -23.18 6.70 12.16
N ASN A 221 -21.93 7.17 12.07
CA ASN A 221 -20.68 6.43 12.27
C ASN A 221 -20.27 5.54 11.08
N SER A 222 -20.21 6.11 9.86
CA SER A 222 -19.33 5.66 8.75
C SER A 222 -17.84 5.68 9.16
N TRP A 223 -17.55 4.99 10.26
CA TRP A 223 -16.29 4.81 10.97
C TRP A 223 -15.72 6.07 11.62
N ARG A 224 -16.43 7.20 11.49
CA ARG A 224 -16.13 8.48 12.12
C ARG A 224 -16.27 8.40 13.64
N GLY A 225 -15.12 8.38 14.33
CA GLY A 225 -15.05 8.33 15.80
C GLY A 225 -14.82 6.94 16.37
N ASN A 226 -14.69 5.91 15.52
CA ASN A 226 -14.19 4.60 15.94
C ASN A 226 -12.68 4.52 15.69
N ASP A 227 -11.93 4.22 16.76
CA ASP A 227 -10.47 4.25 16.72
C ASP A 227 -9.83 3.13 15.88
N TYR A 228 -10.55 2.06 15.60
CA TYR A 228 -10.07 0.86 14.90
C TYR A 228 -10.70 0.64 13.52
N LEU A 229 -11.81 1.34 13.22
CA LEU A 229 -12.36 1.45 11.87
C LEU A 229 -11.85 2.69 11.14
N GLY A 230 -11.55 3.78 11.86
CA GLY A 230 -10.92 4.98 11.30
C GLY A 230 -9.67 4.72 10.43
N PRO A 231 -8.73 3.84 10.84
CA PRO A 231 -7.58 3.46 10.01
C PRO A 231 -7.93 2.91 8.62
N TRP A 232 -9.12 2.34 8.44
CA TRP A 232 -9.57 1.78 7.16
C TRP A 232 -10.14 2.85 6.22
N SER A 233 -10.33 4.10 6.67
CA SER A 233 -10.92 5.16 5.86
C SER A 233 -10.17 5.34 4.54
N GLU A 234 -8.85 5.51 4.59
CA GLU A 234 -8.02 5.72 3.40
C GLU A 234 -8.05 4.51 2.45
N ALA A 235 -8.07 3.29 3.00
CA ALA A 235 -8.27 2.07 2.20
C ALA A 235 -9.65 2.05 1.51
N VAL A 236 -10.70 2.61 2.13
CA VAL A 236 -12.02 2.78 1.48
C VAL A 236 -11.96 3.79 0.35
N GLY A 237 -11.29 4.94 0.54
CA GLY A 237 -11.06 5.92 -0.51
C GLY A 237 -10.32 5.30 -1.71
N ASN A 238 -9.25 4.56 -1.45
CA ASN A 238 -8.50 3.85 -2.49
C ASN A 238 -9.29 2.73 -3.15
N TRP A 239 -10.15 2.03 -2.40
CA TRP A 239 -11.06 1.04 -2.98
C TRP A 239 -12.03 1.70 -3.98
N PHE A 240 -12.67 2.81 -3.63
CA PHE A 240 -13.53 3.57 -4.56
C PHE A 240 -12.77 4.00 -5.82
N ARG A 241 -11.56 4.54 -5.65
CA ARG A 241 -10.71 4.89 -6.80
C ARG A 241 -10.37 3.68 -7.65
N GLU A 242 -10.01 2.54 -7.05
CA GLU A 242 -9.69 1.31 -7.77
C GLU A 242 -10.90 0.72 -8.53
N GLU A 243 -12.09 0.79 -7.95
CA GLU A 243 -13.33 0.45 -8.67
C GLU A 243 -13.52 1.34 -9.89
N TYR A 244 -13.22 2.65 -9.78
CA TYR A 244 -13.29 3.56 -10.92
C TYR A 244 -12.21 3.29 -11.96
N THR A 245 -10.94 3.16 -11.58
CA THR A 245 -9.81 3.00 -12.52
C THR A 245 -9.83 1.68 -13.28
N SER A 246 -10.57 0.69 -12.77
CA SER A 246 -10.81 -0.59 -13.45
C SER A 246 -12.16 -0.69 -14.17
N SER A 247 -13.01 0.34 -14.08
CA SER A 247 -14.34 0.38 -14.70
C SER A 247 -14.30 0.58 -16.22
N ASP A 248 -15.38 0.19 -16.89
CA ASP A 248 -15.53 0.40 -18.34
C ASP A 248 -15.57 1.89 -18.71
N ALA A 249 -16.10 2.74 -17.84
CA ALA A 249 -16.11 4.19 -18.03
C ALA A 249 -14.68 4.74 -18.12
N TYR A 250 -13.80 4.31 -17.19
CA TYR A 250 -12.39 4.67 -17.24
C TYR A 250 -11.67 4.13 -18.48
N LYS A 251 -11.93 2.87 -18.86
CA LYS A 251 -11.35 2.25 -20.06
C LYS A 251 -11.74 3.02 -21.33
N GLN A 252 -13.01 3.39 -21.44
CA GLN A 252 -13.52 4.19 -22.56
C GLN A 252 -12.86 5.57 -22.63
N GLN A 253 -12.70 6.25 -21.49
CA GLN A 253 -12.07 7.57 -21.45
C GLN A 253 -10.55 7.53 -21.69
N SER A 254 -9.85 6.55 -21.12
CA SER A 254 -8.39 6.44 -21.19
C SER A 254 -7.90 5.80 -22.48
N GLY A 255 -8.73 4.98 -23.14
CA GLY A 255 -8.32 4.12 -24.25
C GLY A 255 -7.38 2.96 -23.81
N THR A 256 -7.33 2.65 -22.51
CA THR A 256 -6.48 1.59 -21.93
C THR A 256 -7.31 0.42 -21.41
N GLU A 257 -6.66 -0.66 -20.99
CA GLU A 257 -7.33 -1.80 -20.32
C GLU A 257 -7.76 -1.50 -18.87
N GLY A 258 -7.56 -0.28 -18.39
CA GLY A 258 -7.74 0.14 -17.01
C GLY A 258 -6.41 0.36 -16.30
N ALA A 259 -6.50 0.92 -15.10
CA ALA A 259 -5.37 1.27 -14.26
C ALA A 259 -5.57 0.77 -12.83
N THR A 260 -4.46 0.60 -12.12
CA THR A 260 -4.46 0.22 -10.70
C THR A 260 -3.37 0.99 -9.97
N ASP A 261 -3.61 1.24 -8.68
CA ASP A 261 -2.61 1.78 -7.75
C ASP A 261 -2.15 0.69 -6.75
N PHE A 262 -2.18 -0.56 -7.18
CA PHE A 262 -1.79 -1.70 -6.35
C PHE A 262 -0.29 -1.65 -6.01
N SER A 263 0.04 -1.17 -4.81
CA SER A 263 1.41 -0.74 -4.51
C SER A 263 2.33 -1.84 -3.97
N ALA A 264 3.64 -1.64 -4.17
CA ALA A 264 4.69 -2.44 -3.53
C ALA A 264 4.68 -2.33 -2.00
N LEU A 265 4.14 -1.24 -1.45
CA LEU A 265 4.06 -1.00 -0.02
C LEU A 265 3.10 -1.98 0.67
N TYR A 266 1.97 -2.27 0.03
CA TYR A 266 1.06 -3.33 0.49
C TYR A 266 1.73 -4.70 0.48
N LEU A 267 2.36 -5.06 -0.63
CA LEU A 267 2.94 -6.39 -0.84
C LEU A 267 4.08 -6.68 0.15
N ARG A 268 4.83 -5.66 0.56
CA ARG A 268 5.85 -5.76 1.62
C ARG A 268 5.27 -6.00 3.00
N ALA A 269 4.05 -5.56 3.22
CA ALA A 269 3.38 -5.58 4.52
C ALA A 269 2.40 -6.76 4.68
N SER A 270 2.39 -7.72 3.75
CA SER A 270 1.39 -8.81 3.76
C SER A 270 1.42 -9.64 5.04
N THR A 271 2.57 -9.75 5.71
CA THR A 271 2.75 -10.49 6.97
C THR A 271 2.32 -9.70 8.20
N LEU A 272 2.06 -8.40 8.06
CA LEU A 272 1.55 -7.54 9.13
C LEU A 272 0.02 -7.57 9.13
N THR A 273 -0.60 -6.98 10.16
CA THR A 273 -2.04 -6.73 10.13
C THR A 273 -2.43 -5.88 8.91
N ALA A 274 -3.58 -6.18 8.31
CA ALA A 274 -3.95 -5.69 6.97
C ALA A 274 -3.91 -4.16 6.84
N VAL A 275 -4.43 -3.44 7.84
CA VAL A 275 -4.20 -2.00 8.00
C VAL A 275 -3.17 -1.79 9.09
N ASN A 276 -2.02 -1.26 8.69
CA ASN A 276 -0.89 -0.91 9.55
C ASN A 276 -0.32 0.43 9.09
N GLY A 277 0.56 1.05 9.88
CA GLY A 277 1.00 2.41 9.56
C GLY A 277 1.95 2.59 8.40
N ARG A 278 2.35 1.49 7.75
CA ARG A 278 3.05 1.57 6.46
C ARG A 278 2.07 1.59 5.29
N ALA A 279 0.86 1.06 5.46
CA ALA A 279 -0.01 0.69 4.35
C ALA A 279 -1.49 1.06 4.62
N TYR A 280 -1.76 2.17 5.33
CA TYR A 280 -3.12 2.63 5.65
C TYR A 280 -4.02 2.74 4.41
N TYR A 281 -3.47 3.31 3.35
CA TYR A 281 -4.12 3.52 2.05
C TYR A 281 -4.31 2.22 1.26
N GLU A 282 -3.48 1.22 1.54
CA GLU A 282 -3.23 0.15 0.58
C GLU A 282 -4.01 -1.14 0.88
N ALA A 283 -4.74 -1.19 2.00
CA ALA A 283 -5.47 -2.38 2.44
C ALA A 283 -6.79 -2.64 1.69
N TRP A 284 -7.08 -1.86 0.64
CA TRP A 284 -8.27 -1.99 -0.19
C TRP A 284 -8.49 -3.37 -0.85
N PRO A 285 -7.48 -4.23 -1.11
CA PRO A 285 -7.71 -5.54 -1.73
C PRO A 285 -8.65 -6.44 -0.92
N LEU A 286 -8.69 -6.29 0.41
CA LEU A 286 -9.65 -7.01 1.25
C LEU A 286 -11.09 -6.58 0.94
N LEU A 287 -11.34 -5.28 0.75
CA LEU A 287 -12.66 -4.76 0.38
C LEU A 287 -13.07 -5.27 -1.00
N LYS A 288 -12.12 -5.32 -1.94
CA LYS A 288 -12.35 -5.88 -3.28
C LYS A 288 -12.70 -7.37 -3.21
N TYR A 289 -12.02 -8.15 -2.37
CA TYR A 289 -12.37 -9.57 -2.15
C TYR A 289 -13.81 -9.75 -1.63
N LEU A 290 -14.21 -8.94 -0.66
CA LEU A 290 -15.54 -9.02 -0.05
C LEU A 290 -16.66 -8.61 -1.03
N GLU A 291 -16.39 -7.62 -1.89
CA GLU A 291 -17.34 -7.14 -2.90
C GLU A 291 -17.42 -8.08 -4.12
N GLU A 292 -16.30 -8.59 -4.62
CA GLU A 292 -16.28 -9.50 -5.78
C GLU A 292 -16.71 -10.92 -5.42
N ASN A 293 -16.35 -11.38 -4.21
CA ASN A 293 -16.61 -12.72 -3.71
C ASN A 293 -16.20 -13.84 -4.71
N PRO A 294 -14.91 -13.92 -5.10
CA PRO A 294 -14.43 -14.89 -6.11
C PRO A 294 -14.58 -16.36 -5.67
N ASP A 295 -14.86 -16.60 -4.39
CA ASP A 295 -15.10 -17.92 -3.81
C ASP A 295 -16.59 -18.30 -3.75
N GLY A 296 -17.51 -17.39 -4.08
CA GLY A 296 -18.95 -17.63 -3.97
C GLY A 296 -19.42 -17.93 -2.55
N LEU A 297 -18.75 -17.35 -1.55
CA LEU A 297 -19.10 -17.53 -0.14
C LEU A 297 -20.46 -16.88 0.17
N PRO A 298 -21.30 -17.53 0.98
CA PRO A 298 -22.64 -17.02 1.24
C PRO A 298 -22.58 -15.69 2.00
N GLY A 299 -23.39 -14.72 1.55
CA GLY A 299 -23.54 -13.42 2.20
C GLY A 299 -22.50 -12.34 1.82
N TYR A 300 -21.46 -12.68 1.06
CA TYR A 300 -20.54 -11.71 0.40
C TYR A 300 -20.95 -11.47 -1.05
N GLY A 301 -20.33 -10.49 -1.71
CA GLY A 301 -20.62 -10.10 -3.09
C GLY A 301 -21.09 -8.65 -3.23
N SER A 302 -21.66 -8.31 -4.38
CA SER A 302 -22.06 -6.93 -4.69
C SER A 302 -22.97 -6.31 -3.61
N GLY A 303 -22.62 -5.11 -3.16
CA GLY A 303 -23.27 -4.37 -2.10
C GLY A 303 -22.80 -4.72 -0.68
N PHE A 304 -21.87 -5.67 -0.52
CA PHE A 304 -21.36 -6.04 0.80
C PHE A 304 -20.56 -4.91 1.43
N VAL A 305 -19.71 -4.22 0.66
CA VAL A 305 -18.94 -3.08 1.20
C VAL A 305 -19.89 -1.95 1.62
N ALA A 306 -20.96 -1.69 0.85
CA ALA A 306 -22.00 -0.73 1.24
C ALA A 306 -22.64 -1.11 2.59
N LYS A 307 -23.07 -2.38 2.73
CA LYS A 307 -23.61 -2.91 3.99
C LYS A 307 -22.62 -2.78 5.15
N LEU A 308 -21.35 -3.06 4.89
CA LEU A 308 -20.26 -2.98 5.88
C LEU A 308 -20.08 -1.55 6.40
N LEU A 309 -20.05 -0.56 5.51
CA LEU A 309 -19.95 0.86 5.86
C LEU A 309 -21.15 1.36 6.67
N GLN A 310 -22.36 0.87 6.36
CA GLN A 310 -23.61 1.19 7.07
C GLN A 310 -23.74 0.51 8.45
N SER A 311 -22.84 -0.42 8.79
CA SER A 311 -23.00 -1.31 9.94
C SER A 311 -22.13 -0.95 11.14
N GLY A 312 -21.36 0.15 11.09
CA GLY A 312 -20.61 0.66 12.23
C GLY A 312 -21.54 1.08 13.37
N LYS A 313 -21.19 0.73 14.62
CA LYS A 313 -21.99 1.05 15.81
C LYS A 313 -21.42 2.25 16.56
N PRO A 314 -22.09 3.42 16.61
CA PRO A 314 -21.64 4.57 17.39
C PRO A 314 -21.40 4.24 18.87
N GLU A 315 -22.22 3.36 19.44
CA GLU A 315 -22.14 2.93 20.84
C GLU A 315 -20.96 2.00 21.15
N ASN A 316 -20.30 1.45 20.11
CA ASN A 316 -19.09 0.64 20.25
C ASN A 316 -17.91 1.30 19.51
N PRO A 317 -17.25 2.29 20.12
CA PRO A 317 -16.14 3.02 19.49
C PRO A 317 -14.88 2.16 19.33
N THR A 318 -14.90 0.90 19.81
CA THR A 318 -13.74 0.00 19.79
C THR A 318 -13.89 -1.21 18.85
N GLU A 319 -15.01 -1.32 18.12
CA GLU A 319 -15.27 -2.41 17.19
C GLU A 319 -14.25 -2.41 16.05
N SER A 320 -13.69 -3.56 15.71
CA SER A 320 -12.80 -3.75 14.56
C SER A 320 -13.57 -4.19 13.31
N ILE A 321 -12.96 -4.04 12.13
CA ILE A 321 -13.60 -4.41 10.86
C ILE A 321 -14.00 -5.90 10.85
N TYR A 322 -13.18 -6.77 11.45
CA TYR A 322 -13.41 -8.21 11.50
C TYR A 322 -14.61 -8.58 12.40
N GLU A 323 -14.84 -7.82 13.47
CA GLU A 323 -16.03 -7.95 14.30
C GLU A 323 -17.29 -7.53 13.54
N VAL A 324 -17.23 -6.40 12.80
CA VAL A 324 -18.35 -5.97 11.96
C VAL A 324 -18.65 -7.02 10.90
N ILE A 325 -17.64 -7.51 10.17
CA ILE A 325 -17.78 -8.56 9.15
C ILE A 325 -18.43 -9.81 9.73
N GLN A 326 -17.89 -10.33 10.85
CA GLN A 326 -18.43 -11.53 11.50
C GLN A 326 -19.87 -11.35 11.96
N ARG A 327 -20.23 -10.15 12.43
CA ARG A 327 -21.56 -9.81 12.91
C ARG A 327 -22.58 -9.68 11.77
N ILE A 328 -22.22 -9.04 10.66
CA ILE A 328 -23.13 -8.79 9.54
C ILE A 328 -23.21 -9.96 8.56
N ASN A 329 -22.25 -10.88 8.61
CA ASN A 329 -22.27 -12.15 7.89
C ASN A 329 -21.85 -13.33 8.80
N PRO A 330 -22.73 -13.78 9.71
CA PRO A 330 -22.42 -14.87 10.63
C PRO A 330 -22.31 -16.25 9.97
N GLN A 331 -22.67 -16.37 8.68
CA GLN A 331 -22.66 -17.63 7.94
C GLN A 331 -21.25 -18.09 7.57
N VAL A 332 -20.30 -17.14 7.48
CA VAL A 332 -18.91 -17.40 7.16
C VAL A 332 -18.06 -16.98 8.35
N LYS A 333 -17.17 -17.87 8.80
CA LYS A 333 -16.20 -17.50 9.84
C LYS A 333 -15.20 -16.52 9.26
N VAL A 334 -14.88 -15.46 10.00
CA VAL A 334 -13.90 -14.48 9.54
C VAL A 334 -12.53 -15.12 9.24
N GLN A 335 -12.16 -16.18 9.96
CA GLN A 335 -10.96 -16.96 9.68
C GLN A 335 -10.98 -17.58 8.29
N GLU A 336 -12.12 -18.15 7.85
CA GLU A 336 -12.29 -18.70 6.50
C GLU A 336 -12.13 -17.62 5.43
N MET A 337 -12.76 -16.47 5.64
CA MET A 337 -12.64 -15.32 4.75
C MET A 337 -11.17 -14.89 4.61
N ILE A 338 -10.44 -14.75 5.71
CA ILE A 338 -9.02 -14.35 5.70
C ILE A 338 -8.15 -15.38 4.98
N GLY A 339 -8.35 -16.67 5.25
CA GLY A 339 -7.58 -17.74 4.61
C GLY A 339 -7.79 -17.78 3.09
N ARG A 340 -9.02 -17.60 2.63
CA ARG A 340 -9.35 -17.54 1.20
C ARG A 340 -8.85 -16.26 0.54
N PHE A 341 -8.99 -15.11 1.20
CA PHE A 341 -8.41 -13.87 0.73
C PHE A 341 -6.90 -14.03 0.50
N ALA A 342 -6.17 -14.53 1.49
CA ALA A 342 -4.74 -14.78 1.38
C ALA A 342 -4.37 -15.75 0.24
N SER A 343 -5.18 -16.78 -0.01
CA SER A 343 -4.93 -17.71 -1.12
C SER A 343 -5.12 -17.07 -2.49
N ARG A 344 -6.12 -16.18 -2.65
CA ARG A 344 -6.32 -15.40 -3.89
C ARG A 344 -5.17 -14.43 -4.15
N MET A 345 -4.53 -13.91 -3.11
CA MET A 345 -3.36 -13.04 -3.27
C MET A 345 -2.18 -13.76 -3.96
N ALA A 346 -2.05 -15.10 -3.83
CA ALA A 346 -0.95 -15.84 -4.46
C ALA A 346 -0.88 -15.66 -5.98
N THR A 347 -2.04 -15.50 -6.61
CA THR A 347 -2.22 -15.40 -8.06
C THR A 347 -3.04 -14.18 -8.48
N PHE A 348 -3.30 -13.26 -7.55
CA PHE A 348 -4.16 -12.08 -7.71
C PHE A 348 -5.50 -12.39 -8.40
N ASP A 349 -6.10 -13.53 -8.05
CA ASP A 349 -7.27 -14.10 -8.70
C ASP A 349 -8.56 -13.35 -8.32
N PHE A 350 -8.63 -12.12 -8.83
CA PHE A 350 -9.70 -11.13 -8.79
C PHE A 350 -10.18 -10.84 -10.21
N SER A 351 -11.27 -10.09 -10.37
CA SER A 351 -11.83 -9.73 -11.68
C SER A 351 -10.80 -9.06 -12.63
N ASN A 352 -9.88 -8.28 -12.07
CA ASN A 352 -8.80 -7.59 -12.81
C ASN A 352 -7.43 -8.29 -12.73
N GLN A 353 -7.39 -9.62 -12.57
CA GLN A 353 -6.16 -10.39 -12.37
C GLN A 353 -5.00 -10.02 -13.31
N LYS A 354 -5.27 -9.86 -14.62
CA LYS A 354 -4.24 -9.52 -15.61
C LYS A 354 -3.58 -8.17 -15.32
N LEU A 355 -4.37 -7.19 -14.90
CA LEU A 355 -3.89 -5.85 -14.56
C LEU A 355 -2.98 -5.91 -13.32
N TYR A 356 -3.39 -6.65 -12.28
CA TYR A 356 -2.59 -6.81 -11.06
C TYR A 356 -1.30 -7.56 -11.31
N LYS A 357 -1.35 -8.67 -12.06
CA LYS A 357 -0.14 -9.42 -12.45
C LYS A 357 0.84 -8.56 -13.23
N ARG A 358 0.35 -7.84 -14.26
CA ARG A 358 1.19 -6.91 -15.03
C ARG A 358 1.81 -5.84 -14.14
N ASN A 359 1.04 -5.29 -13.19
CA ASN A 359 1.57 -4.28 -12.27
C ASN A 359 2.69 -4.85 -11.38
N VAL A 360 2.50 -6.04 -10.81
CA VAL A 360 3.53 -6.71 -10.00
C VAL A 360 4.76 -7.06 -10.84
N GLU A 361 4.58 -7.55 -12.06
CA GLU A 361 5.67 -7.81 -13.01
C GLU A 361 6.46 -6.54 -13.33
N ASN A 362 5.78 -5.41 -13.53
CA ASN A 362 6.42 -4.11 -13.74
C ASN A 362 7.19 -3.67 -12.50
N MET A 363 6.61 -3.76 -11.30
CA MET A 363 7.30 -3.41 -10.06
C MET A 363 8.58 -4.24 -9.85
N LEU A 364 8.53 -5.54 -10.16
CA LEU A 364 9.69 -6.43 -10.12
C LEU A 364 10.75 -6.07 -11.18
N ARG A 365 10.30 -5.74 -12.40
CA ARG A 365 11.17 -5.37 -13.52
C ARG A 365 11.93 -4.07 -13.26
N TYR A 366 11.25 -3.06 -12.74
CA TYR A 366 11.81 -1.71 -12.55
C TYR A 366 12.42 -1.49 -11.15
N GLY A 367 12.46 -2.52 -10.30
CA GLY A 367 13.10 -2.44 -8.98
C GLY A 367 12.27 -1.67 -7.93
N GLU A 368 10.98 -1.47 -8.18
CA GLU A 368 10.06 -0.90 -7.19
C GLU A 368 9.63 -1.92 -6.14
N LEU A 369 9.66 -3.21 -6.48
CA LEU A 369 9.46 -4.35 -5.59
C LEU A 369 10.56 -5.36 -5.87
N TYR A 370 11.05 -6.04 -4.85
CA TYR A 370 11.98 -7.15 -5.02
C TYR A 370 11.27 -8.47 -4.70
N TRP A 371 11.62 -9.54 -5.43
CA TRP A 371 10.92 -10.83 -5.32
C TRP A 371 10.81 -11.31 -3.87
N GLN A 372 11.92 -11.24 -3.12
CA GLN A 372 11.99 -11.65 -1.72
C GLN A 372 11.26 -10.71 -0.75
N GLN A 373 10.75 -9.56 -1.19
CA GLN A 373 9.95 -8.67 -0.34
C GLN A 373 8.49 -9.13 -0.25
N TYR A 374 7.96 -9.74 -1.31
CA TYR A 374 6.60 -10.28 -1.32
C TYR A 374 6.57 -11.79 -1.08
N TYR A 375 7.36 -12.54 -1.85
CA TYR A 375 7.42 -13.99 -1.70
C TYR A 375 8.32 -14.38 -0.54
N THR A 376 7.83 -15.29 0.30
CA THR A 376 8.56 -15.70 1.49
C THR A 376 9.49 -16.88 1.18
N MET A 377 10.79 -16.67 1.35
CA MET A 377 11.79 -17.73 1.31
C MET A 377 11.87 -18.41 2.68
N MET A 378 11.41 -19.66 2.77
CA MET A 378 11.43 -20.43 4.01
C MET A 378 12.82 -21.00 4.29
N LEU A 379 13.16 -21.14 5.58
CA LEU A 379 14.43 -21.72 6.03
C LEU A 379 14.26 -23.22 6.19
N LYS A 380 15.17 -24.00 5.61
CA LYS A 380 15.18 -25.45 5.86
C LYS A 380 15.55 -25.72 7.33
N VAL A 381 14.81 -26.61 7.99
CA VAL A 381 15.11 -26.98 9.39
C VAL A 381 16.30 -27.93 9.39
N ASP A 382 17.32 -27.61 10.20
CA ASP A 382 18.54 -28.41 10.33
C ASP A 382 18.24 -29.86 10.69
N GLY A 383 18.93 -30.79 10.02
CA GLY A 383 18.73 -32.23 10.21
C GLY A 383 17.42 -32.79 9.64
N SER A 384 16.55 -31.95 9.04
CA SER A 384 15.35 -32.42 8.34
C SER A 384 15.59 -32.58 6.84
N GLU A 385 14.91 -33.54 6.21
CA GLU A 385 14.97 -33.72 4.77
C GLU A 385 14.14 -32.67 4.03
N ASN A 386 12.93 -32.39 4.54
CA ASN A 386 11.89 -31.65 3.84
C ASN A 386 11.01 -30.79 4.76
N VAL A 387 11.51 -30.43 5.95
CA VAL A 387 10.82 -29.51 6.86
C VAL A 387 11.41 -28.11 6.71
N TYR A 388 10.53 -27.13 6.61
CA TYR A 388 10.88 -25.73 6.42
C TYR A 388 10.15 -24.87 7.45
N THR A 389 10.85 -23.89 8.02
CA THR A 389 10.31 -22.93 8.97
C THR A 389 10.24 -21.54 8.36
N ILE A 390 9.24 -20.77 8.79
CA ILE A 390 9.18 -19.35 8.42
C ILE A 390 10.34 -18.58 9.08
N PRO A 391 10.99 -17.61 8.41
CA PRO A 391 11.88 -16.67 9.08
C PRO A 391 11.14 -15.93 10.20
N SER A 392 11.79 -15.69 11.34
CA SER A 392 11.13 -15.12 12.51
C SER A 392 10.52 -13.75 12.25
N GLU A 393 11.19 -12.92 11.46
CA GLU A 393 10.71 -11.60 11.06
C GLU A 393 9.55 -11.65 10.06
N ARG A 394 9.35 -12.79 9.39
CA ARG A 394 8.26 -13.06 8.45
C ARG A 394 7.07 -13.79 9.10
N ALA A 395 7.17 -14.12 10.39
CA ALA A 395 6.07 -14.75 11.12
C ALA A 395 4.84 -13.81 11.09
N PRO A 396 3.70 -14.26 10.53
CA PRO A 396 2.57 -13.38 10.31
C PRO A 396 1.99 -12.89 11.63
N GLN A 397 1.66 -11.60 11.71
CA GLN A 397 0.77 -11.06 12.74
C GLN A 397 -0.66 -11.54 12.47
N ALA A 398 -1.59 -11.32 13.41
CA ALA A 398 -2.99 -11.65 13.19
C ALA A 398 -3.51 -11.03 11.88
N THR A 399 -4.17 -11.85 11.05
CA THR A 399 -4.69 -11.52 9.70
C THR A 399 -3.64 -11.30 8.61
N GLY A 400 -2.36 -11.23 8.98
CA GLY A 400 -1.25 -11.27 8.04
C GLY A 400 -1.07 -12.66 7.42
N TYR A 401 -0.42 -12.70 6.27
CA TYR A 401 -0.22 -13.90 5.48
C TYR A 401 1.12 -13.90 4.71
N ASN A 402 1.56 -15.11 4.41
CA ASN A 402 2.73 -15.39 3.58
C ASN A 402 2.30 -16.08 2.28
N ILE A 403 2.97 -15.74 1.17
CA ILE A 403 2.89 -16.45 -0.11
C ILE A 403 4.24 -17.10 -0.39
N ILE A 404 4.24 -18.41 -0.61
CA ILE A 404 5.43 -19.23 -0.81
C ILE A 404 5.30 -19.95 -2.15
N PRO A 405 5.95 -19.47 -3.22
CA PRO A 405 6.04 -20.23 -4.46
C PRO A 405 6.78 -21.55 -4.21
N LEU A 406 6.39 -22.62 -4.89
CA LEU A 406 6.97 -23.96 -4.73
C LEU A 406 7.59 -24.45 -6.04
N ASP A 407 8.79 -25.02 -5.96
CA ASP A 407 9.39 -25.82 -7.03
C ASP A 407 8.92 -27.27 -6.89
N ALA A 408 7.92 -27.67 -7.68
CA ALA A 408 7.42 -29.04 -7.72
C ALA A 408 8.45 -29.97 -8.39
N LYS A 409 8.75 -31.09 -7.73
CA LYS A 409 9.71 -32.11 -8.20
C LYS A 409 8.99 -33.10 -9.11
N ILE A 410 8.89 -32.75 -10.39
CA ILE A 410 8.32 -33.60 -11.43
C ILE A 410 9.44 -34.51 -11.99
N PRO A 411 9.32 -35.85 -11.86
CA PRO A 411 10.30 -36.78 -12.45
C PRO A 411 10.42 -36.59 -13.96
N ALA A 412 11.62 -36.77 -14.51
CA ALA A 412 11.89 -36.54 -15.94
C ALA A 412 11.03 -37.39 -16.91
N ASN A 413 10.52 -38.53 -16.43
CA ASN A 413 9.65 -39.45 -17.15
C ASN A 413 8.16 -39.29 -16.82
N ALA A 414 7.77 -38.22 -16.12
CA ALA A 414 6.40 -37.92 -15.73
C ALA A 414 5.94 -36.56 -16.26
N SER A 415 4.63 -36.38 -16.40
CA SER A 415 3.99 -35.11 -16.77
C SER A 415 3.47 -34.32 -15.56
N SER A 416 3.46 -34.93 -14.39
CA SER A 416 2.97 -34.35 -13.14
C SER A 416 3.65 -34.98 -11.91
N THR A 417 3.45 -34.34 -10.75
CA THR A 417 3.77 -34.89 -9.44
C THR A 417 2.69 -34.51 -8.42
N THR A 418 2.52 -35.31 -7.39
CA THR A 418 1.62 -34.97 -6.27
C THR A 418 2.42 -34.26 -5.20
N VAL A 419 2.17 -32.97 -5.01
CA VAL A 419 2.76 -32.17 -3.94
C VAL A 419 1.91 -32.34 -2.69
N ARG A 420 2.51 -32.73 -1.56
CA ARG A 420 1.85 -32.82 -0.26
C ARG A 420 2.43 -31.79 0.70
N VAL A 421 1.58 -31.11 1.44
CA VAL A 421 1.97 -30.14 2.46
C VAL A 421 1.32 -30.51 3.78
N LYS A 422 2.10 -30.55 4.85
CA LYS A 422 1.63 -30.53 6.24
C LYS A 422 1.99 -29.20 6.88
N LEU A 423 1.07 -28.60 7.64
CA LEU A 423 1.31 -27.37 8.38
C LEU A 423 1.39 -27.66 9.88
N ASP A 424 2.45 -27.20 10.55
CA ASP A 424 2.61 -27.30 12.01
C ASP A 424 2.81 -25.90 12.59
N GLY A 425 1.84 -25.43 13.37
CA GLY A 425 1.88 -24.15 14.06
C GLY A 425 2.80 -24.19 15.27
N LEU A 426 3.70 -23.20 15.37
CA LEU A 426 4.67 -23.12 16.46
C LEU A 426 4.17 -22.29 17.65
N ALA A 427 3.27 -21.34 17.43
CA ALA A 427 2.71 -20.52 18.51
C ALA A 427 1.85 -21.36 19.47
N LYS A 428 2.10 -21.23 20.78
CA LYS A 428 1.37 -21.94 21.84
C LYS A 428 0.30 -21.09 22.54
N ALA A 429 0.14 -19.83 22.12
CA ALA A 429 -0.85 -18.93 22.70
C ALA A 429 -2.27 -19.49 22.51
N ASN A 430 -3.11 -19.37 23.55
CA ASN A 430 -4.50 -19.78 23.45
C ASN A 430 -5.21 -18.97 22.34
N GLY A 431 -5.94 -19.66 21.48
CA GLY A 431 -6.59 -19.05 20.31
C GLY A 431 -5.67 -18.81 19.10
N ALA A 432 -4.41 -19.27 19.11
CA ALA A 432 -3.60 -19.30 17.90
C ALA A 432 -4.22 -20.19 16.82
N GLY A 433 -4.13 -19.76 15.57
CA GLY A 433 -4.74 -20.46 14.45
C GLY A 433 -4.12 -20.04 13.13
N TRP A 434 -4.17 -20.95 12.16
CA TRP A 434 -3.69 -20.74 10.80
C TRP A 434 -4.70 -21.33 9.83
N GLN A 435 -4.82 -20.69 8.67
CA GLN A 435 -5.46 -21.28 7.51
C GLN A 435 -4.51 -21.21 6.32
N ALA A 436 -4.31 -22.36 5.69
CA ALA A 436 -3.45 -22.52 4.55
C ALA A 436 -4.17 -23.15 3.36
N TYR A 437 -3.62 -22.91 2.19
CA TYR A 437 -4.07 -23.44 0.90
C TYR A 437 -2.85 -23.81 0.05
N LEU A 438 -2.93 -24.97 -0.61
CA LEU A 438 -2.06 -25.28 -1.75
C LEU A 438 -2.79 -24.80 -3.01
N ILE A 439 -2.15 -23.91 -3.75
CA ILE A 439 -2.70 -23.25 -4.94
C ILE A 439 -1.86 -23.68 -6.13
N VAL A 440 -2.52 -24.02 -7.23
CA VAL A 440 -1.81 -24.30 -8.49
C VAL A 440 -2.46 -23.55 -9.63
N GLU A 441 -1.65 -22.79 -10.34
CA GLU A 441 -2.03 -21.95 -11.45
C GLU A 441 -1.53 -22.53 -12.77
N ASN A 442 -2.44 -22.65 -13.74
CA ASN A 442 -2.07 -23.05 -15.08
C ASN A 442 -1.54 -21.87 -15.92
N LYS A 443 -1.01 -22.18 -17.09
CA LYS A 443 -0.46 -21.20 -18.05
C LYS A 443 -1.43 -20.08 -18.49
N ASN A 444 -2.75 -20.28 -18.32
CA ASN A 444 -3.77 -19.30 -18.68
C ASN A 444 -4.15 -18.40 -17.49
N GLY A 445 -3.50 -18.55 -16.33
CA GLY A 445 -3.80 -17.79 -15.12
C GLY A 445 -4.98 -18.31 -14.29
N LYS A 446 -5.56 -19.46 -14.66
CA LYS A 446 -6.64 -20.07 -13.87
C LYS A 446 -6.04 -20.89 -12.73
N SER A 447 -6.45 -20.57 -11.51
CA SER A 447 -6.01 -21.24 -10.29
C SER A 447 -6.99 -22.34 -9.86
N ARG A 448 -6.44 -23.39 -9.23
CA ARG A 448 -7.18 -24.33 -8.38
C ARG A 448 -6.62 -24.25 -6.98
N TYR A 449 -7.48 -24.55 -6.01
CA TYR A 449 -7.20 -24.41 -4.60
C TYR A 449 -7.55 -25.72 -3.90
N SER A 450 -6.68 -26.19 -3.02
CA SER A 450 -7.01 -27.27 -2.11
C SER A 450 -8.15 -26.87 -1.17
N ARG A 451 -8.66 -27.82 -0.39
CA ARG A 451 -9.39 -27.47 0.84
C ARG A 451 -8.48 -26.63 1.76
N SER A 452 -9.09 -25.84 2.65
CA SER A 452 -8.35 -25.22 3.74
C SER A 452 -7.72 -26.28 4.65
N PHE A 453 -6.57 -25.97 5.22
CA PHE A 453 -5.96 -26.79 6.25
C PHE A 453 -5.23 -25.95 7.30
N GLY A 454 -5.14 -26.48 8.51
CA GLY A 454 -4.56 -25.80 9.67
C GLY A 454 -3.47 -26.59 10.38
N ASN A 455 -3.20 -26.23 11.64
CA ASN A 455 -2.19 -26.85 12.48
C ASN A 455 -2.39 -28.37 12.61
N GLY A 456 -1.35 -29.15 12.28
CA GLY A 456 -1.32 -30.61 12.32
C GLY A 456 -1.96 -31.28 11.10
N GLU A 457 -2.59 -30.54 10.19
CA GLU A 457 -3.29 -31.08 9.04
C GLU A 457 -2.41 -31.13 7.79
N SER A 458 -2.81 -31.96 6.82
CA SER A 458 -2.14 -32.06 5.52
C SER A 458 -3.12 -32.04 4.35
N VAL A 459 -2.65 -31.53 3.22
CA VAL A 459 -3.34 -31.54 1.92
C VAL A 459 -2.38 -31.96 0.82
N GLN A 460 -2.92 -32.28 -0.35
CA GLN A 460 -2.14 -32.57 -1.54
C GLN A 460 -2.84 -32.00 -2.77
N GLU A 461 -2.06 -31.62 -3.78
CA GLU A 461 -2.54 -31.27 -5.11
C GLU A 461 -1.60 -31.87 -6.15
N GLU A 462 -2.15 -32.32 -7.27
CA GLU A 462 -1.35 -32.70 -8.43
C GLU A 462 -0.85 -31.43 -9.13
N VAL A 463 0.41 -31.39 -9.55
CA VAL A 463 1.03 -30.27 -10.29
C VAL A 463 1.58 -30.80 -11.61
N PHE A 464 1.12 -30.25 -12.73
CA PHE A 464 1.52 -30.63 -14.08
C PHE A 464 2.67 -29.75 -14.61
N ASN A 465 3.38 -30.26 -15.62
CA ASN A 465 4.43 -29.50 -16.32
C ASN A 465 3.90 -28.15 -16.85
N GLY A 466 4.63 -27.08 -16.54
CA GLY A 466 4.29 -25.72 -16.94
C GLY A 466 3.27 -25.00 -16.04
N GLU A 467 2.77 -25.66 -15.00
CA GLU A 467 1.99 -25.01 -13.95
C GLU A 467 2.89 -24.42 -12.86
N LYS A 468 2.36 -23.42 -12.16
CA LYS A 468 3.01 -22.80 -10.98
C LYS A 468 2.28 -23.24 -9.72
N ALA A 469 3.02 -23.66 -8.70
CA ALA A 469 2.47 -24.02 -7.41
C ALA A 469 2.84 -22.99 -6.34
N TYR A 470 1.92 -22.73 -5.41
CA TYR A 470 2.08 -21.81 -4.30
C TYR A 470 1.47 -22.40 -3.04
N LEU A 471 2.05 -22.09 -1.89
CA LEU A 471 1.44 -22.25 -0.59
C LEU A 471 1.10 -20.85 -0.06
N SER A 472 -0.15 -20.62 0.35
CA SER A 472 -0.49 -19.46 1.17
C SER A 472 -0.72 -19.91 2.61
N VAL A 473 -0.22 -19.16 3.59
CA VAL A 473 -0.51 -19.40 5.01
C VAL A 473 -0.89 -18.08 5.66
N ALA A 474 -2.10 -17.98 6.19
CA ALA A 474 -2.59 -16.82 6.93
C ALA A 474 -2.67 -17.13 8.43
N ALA A 475 -2.30 -16.16 9.27
CA ALA A 475 -2.59 -16.22 10.69
C ALA A 475 -4.05 -15.87 10.94
N THR A 476 -4.82 -16.84 11.41
CA THR A 476 -6.26 -16.73 11.65
C THR A 476 -6.59 -17.10 13.08
N PRO A 477 -6.09 -16.36 14.09
CA PRO A 477 -6.38 -16.67 15.48
C PRO A 477 -7.87 -16.44 15.81
N THR A 478 -8.27 -16.67 17.05
CA THR A 478 -9.64 -16.34 17.48
C THR A 478 -9.92 -14.84 17.35
N LEU A 479 -11.19 -14.45 17.20
CA LEU A 479 -11.56 -13.03 17.11
C LEU A 479 -11.11 -12.25 18.36
N GLU A 480 -11.20 -12.87 19.55
CA GLU A 480 -10.65 -12.33 20.80
C GLU A 480 -9.13 -12.05 20.71
N SER A 481 -8.37 -12.93 20.05
CA SER A 481 -6.94 -12.72 19.84
C SER A 481 -6.66 -11.62 18.83
N MET A 482 -7.44 -11.54 17.74
CA MET A 482 -7.35 -10.44 16.77
C MET A 482 -7.61 -9.09 17.45
N GLN A 483 -8.55 -9.02 18.40
CA GLN A 483 -8.83 -7.81 19.19
C GLN A 483 -7.66 -7.38 20.10
N LYS A 484 -6.66 -8.23 20.39
CA LYS A 484 -5.46 -7.83 21.13
C LYS A 484 -4.42 -7.14 20.23
N THR A 485 -4.55 -7.36 18.92
CA THR A 485 -3.64 -6.85 17.89
C THR A 485 -4.22 -5.64 17.14
N LYS A 486 -5.46 -5.25 17.45
CA LYS A 486 -6.10 -4.10 16.81
C LYS A 486 -5.33 -2.85 17.19
N ILE A 487 -4.90 -2.14 16.16
CA ILE A 487 -4.18 -0.89 16.25
C ILE A 487 -5.04 0.17 15.60
N GLY A 488 -5.08 1.36 16.19
CA GLY A 488 -5.62 2.53 15.52
C GLY A 488 -4.52 3.24 14.73
N ILE A 489 -4.77 4.51 14.40
CA ILE A 489 -3.78 5.32 13.69
C ILE A 489 -2.73 5.83 14.68
N GLY A 490 -1.55 5.19 14.67
CA GLY A 490 -0.42 5.47 15.56
C GLY A 490 0.22 6.85 15.34
N SER A 491 0.16 7.36 14.12
CA SER A 491 0.78 8.64 13.76
C SER A 491 0.16 9.87 14.44
N TRP A 492 -1.08 9.77 14.95
CA TRP A 492 -1.81 10.94 15.48
C TRP A 492 -2.28 10.80 16.92
N GLN A 493 -2.47 9.57 17.39
CA GLN A 493 -2.97 9.32 18.73
C GLN A 493 -1.94 8.61 19.59
N ARG A 494 -1.48 9.29 20.65
CA ARG A 494 -0.48 8.76 21.58
C ARG A 494 -0.81 7.36 22.10
N LYS A 495 -2.09 7.01 22.30
CA LYS A 495 -2.49 5.67 22.79
C LYS A 495 -2.10 4.51 21.84
N PHE A 496 -1.85 4.81 20.57
CA PHE A 496 -1.40 3.87 19.54
C PHE A 496 0.08 4.04 19.16
N SER A 497 0.82 4.89 19.89
CA SER A 497 2.29 5.00 19.75
C SER A 497 2.98 3.68 20.07
N GLU A 498 4.16 3.49 19.52
CA GLU A 498 4.97 2.29 19.76
C GLU A 498 5.42 2.18 21.22
N LYS A 499 5.48 3.30 21.94
CA LYS A 499 5.67 3.26 23.40
C LYS A 499 4.53 2.57 24.13
N ASN A 500 3.29 2.75 23.67
CA ASN A 500 2.10 2.22 24.33
C ASN A 500 1.68 0.85 23.79
N ILE A 501 1.94 0.57 22.50
CA ILE A 501 1.67 -0.71 21.85
C ILE A 501 2.94 -1.14 21.09
N PRO A 502 4.00 -1.54 21.81
CA PRO A 502 5.26 -1.90 21.18
C PRO A 502 5.08 -3.11 20.26
N PHE A 503 5.89 -3.19 19.20
CA PHE A 503 5.92 -4.33 18.29
C PHE A 503 5.91 -5.69 19.00
N GLU A 504 6.69 -5.88 20.07
CA GLU A 504 6.77 -7.13 20.83
C GLU A 504 5.46 -7.52 21.50
N SER A 505 4.58 -6.55 21.76
CA SER A 505 3.25 -6.82 22.32
C SER A 505 2.25 -7.29 21.26
N LYS A 506 2.59 -7.23 19.96
CA LYS A 506 1.76 -7.66 18.83
C LYS A 506 2.05 -9.15 18.55
N PRO A 507 1.12 -10.10 18.87
CA PRO A 507 1.32 -11.52 18.61
C PRO A 507 1.72 -11.84 17.17
N GLN A 508 2.75 -12.68 17.05
CA GLN A 508 3.15 -13.31 15.80
C GLN A 508 2.84 -14.81 15.84
N TYR A 509 2.56 -15.39 14.68
CA TYR A 509 2.09 -16.78 14.54
C TYR A 509 3.06 -17.59 13.67
N PRO A 510 4.26 -17.93 14.17
CA PRO A 510 5.23 -18.73 13.42
C PRO A 510 4.73 -20.16 13.17
N TYR A 511 5.18 -20.75 12.07
CA TYR A 511 4.81 -22.10 11.65
C TYR A 511 5.96 -22.78 10.90
N GLN A 512 5.85 -24.10 10.77
CA GLN A 512 6.66 -24.95 9.90
C GLN A 512 5.77 -25.70 8.92
N VAL A 513 6.38 -26.16 7.83
CA VAL A 513 5.74 -27.07 6.88
C VAL A 513 6.63 -28.25 6.55
N THR A 514 6.01 -29.40 6.37
CA THR A 514 6.65 -30.57 5.75
C THR A 514 6.17 -30.66 4.31
N LEU A 515 7.10 -30.71 3.35
CA LEU A 515 6.82 -30.73 1.92
C LEU A 515 7.25 -32.05 1.26
N GLU A 516 6.33 -32.77 0.63
CA GLU A 516 6.67 -33.93 -0.20
C GLU A 516 6.60 -33.54 -1.68
N ASN A 517 7.58 -33.99 -2.45
CA ASN A 517 7.72 -33.72 -3.90
C ASN A 517 7.73 -32.23 -4.27
N ALA A 518 8.09 -31.35 -3.35
CA ALA A 518 8.31 -29.94 -3.61
C ALA A 518 9.31 -29.34 -2.62
N GLU A 519 9.84 -28.17 -2.95
CA GLU A 519 10.56 -27.31 -2.03
C GLU A 519 10.15 -25.84 -2.23
N PRO A 520 10.28 -24.98 -1.21
CA PRO A 520 10.05 -23.55 -1.37
C PRO A 520 10.99 -22.99 -2.44
N GLN A 521 10.47 -22.16 -3.34
CA GLN A 521 11.32 -21.44 -4.28
C GLN A 521 12.20 -20.44 -3.53
N MET A 522 13.45 -20.37 -3.94
CA MET A 522 14.36 -19.29 -3.56
C MET A 522 14.46 -18.29 -4.70
N ARG A 523 14.90 -17.06 -4.42
CA ARG A 523 15.15 -16.07 -5.47
C ARG A 523 16.18 -16.64 -6.45
N LYS A 524 15.78 -16.75 -7.72
CA LYS A 524 16.68 -17.11 -8.80
C LYS A 524 17.51 -15.89 -9.21
N VAL A 525 18.78 -16.11 -9.51
CA VAL A 525 19.65 -15.09 -10.11
C VAL A 525 19.76 -15.40 -11.59
N GLU A 526 19.75 -14.38 -12.46
CA GLU A 526 19.72 -14.57 -13.91
C GLU A 526 20.88 -15.44 -14.44
N GLU A 527 20.58 -16.22 -15.47
CA GLU A 527 21.54 -17.10 -16.14
C GLU A 527 22.44 -16.33 -17.10
N SER A 528 23.65 -16.85 -17.36
CA SER A 528 24.57 -16.33 -18.37
C SER A 528 24.30 -16.88 -19.78
N THR A 529 23.20 -17.60 -19.96
CA THR A 529 22.86 -18.29 -21.20
C THR A 529 22.70 -17.27 -22.34
N GLY A 530 23.50 -17.42 -23.40
CA GLY A 530 23.50 -16.50 -24.55
C GLY A 530 24.37 -15.24 -24.38
N ILE A 531 25.07 -15.08 -23.25
CA ILE A 531 26.02 -13.99 -23.03
C ILE A 531 27.41 -14.46 -23.48
N ARG A 532 28.10 -13.68 -24.32
CA ARG A 532 29.50 -13.94 -24.69
C ARG A 532 30.42 -13.57 -23.52
N GLY A 533 31.38 -14.43 -23.24
CA GLY A 533 32.28 -14.27 -22.10
C GLY A 533 33.32 -15.38 -22.03
N HIS A 534 34.09 -15.35 -20.96
CA HIS A 534 35.18 -16.28 -20.68
C HIS A 534 35.21 -16.63 -19.19
N VAL A 535 36.01 -17.64 -18.84
CA VAL A 535 36.26 -17.99 -17.44
C VAL A 535 37.38 -17.13 -16.86
N HIS A 536 37.18 -16.58 -15.66
CA HIS A 536 38.19 -15.79 -14.99
C HIS A 536 39.36 -16.68 -14.52
N ARG A 537 40.60 -16.26 -14.79
CA ARG A 537 41.82 -17.03 -14.45
C ARG A 537 41.96 -17.34 -12.96
N ASN A 538 41.40 -16.48 -12.12
CA ASN A 538 41.45 -16.59 -10.67
C ASN A 538 40.07 -16.96 -10.13
N GLY A 539 39.85 -18.26 -9.88
CA GLY A 539 38.62 -18.84 -9.32
C GLY A 539 37.70 -19.57 -10.31
N GLY A 540 37.79 -19.28 -11.61
CA GLY A 540 37.10 -20.02 -12.68
C GLY A 540 35.65 -19.62 -12.94
N GLY A 541 35.13 -18.54 -12.36
CA GLY A 541 33.78 -18.02 -12.62
C GLY A 541 33.64 -17.34 -13.98
N PHE A 542 32.40 -17.08 -14.40
CA PHE A 542 32.11 -16.52 -15.71
C PHE A 542 32.19 -14.99 -15.72
N VAL A 543 32.86 -14.42 -16.72
CA VAL A 543 32.97 -12.98 -16.96
C VAL A 543 32.51 -12.68 -18.38
N ALA A 544 31.48 -11.85 -18.52
CA ALA A 544 31.03 -11.37 -19.82
C ALA A 544 32.11 -10.54 -20.53
N ASP A 545 32.21 -10.63 -21.85
CA ASP A 545 33.22 -9.87 -22.62
C ASP A 545 33.03 -8.34 -22.51
N SER A 546 31.83 -7.89 -22.14
CA SER A 546 31.50 -6.49 -21.88
C SER A 546 31.88 -6.00 -20.49
N ALA A 547 32.18 -6.91 -19.55
CA ALA A 547 32.57 -6.58 -18.19
C ALA A 547 34.09 -6.34 -18.09
N ARG A 548 34.51 -5.58 -17.08
CA ARG A 548 35.92 -5.29 -16.79
C ARG A 548 36.27 -5.86 -15.42
N VAL A 549 37.14 -6.86 -15.38
CA VAL A 549 37.54 -7.54 -14.14
C VAL A 549 39.07 -7.61 -14.09
N ASP A 550 39.66 -7.11 -12.99
CA ASP A 550 41.11 -7.19 -12.79
C ASP A 550 41.58 -8.61 -12.44
N ASP A 551 42.82 -8.93 -12.79
CA ASP A 551 43.43 -10.24 -12.54
C ASP A 551 43.52 -10.63 -11.06
N SER A 552 43.61 -9.64 -10.18
CA SER A 552 43.66 -9.81 -8.74
C SER A 552 42.30 -10.19 -8.13
N VAL A 553 41.20 -9.97 -8.84
CA VAL A 553 39.86 -10.34 -8.39
C VAL A 553 39.72 -11.86 -8.37
N TYR A 554 39.13 -12.39 -7.31
CA TYR A 554 38.75 -13.80 -7.26
C TYR A 554 37.27 -13.94 -7.66
N VAL A 555 36.98 -14.73 -8.69
CA VAL A 555 35.61 -15.05 -9.13
C VAL A 555 35.44 -16.56 -9.08
N ALA A 556 34.71 -17.06 -8.08
CA ALA A 556 34.49 -18.49 -7.89
C ALA A 556 33.75 -19.13 -9.08
N LYS A 557 33.95 -20.44 -9.27
CA LYS A 557 33.40 -21.20 -10.40
C LYS A 557 31.92 -20.97 -10.72
N ASN A 558 31.07 -20.80 -9.70
CA ASN A 558 29.62 -20.60 -9.89
C ASN A 558 29.20 -19.11 -9.88
N ALA A 559 30.13 -18.20 -9.58
CA ALA A 559 29.91 -16.76 -9.56
C ALA A 559 30.01 -16.18 -10.97
N LYS A 560 29.35 -15.03 -11.17
CA LYS A 560 29.24 -14.38 -12.49
C LYS A 560 29.46 -12.87 -12.41
N VAL A 561 30.18 -12.33 -13.39
CA VAL A 561 30.27 -10.89 -13.66
C VAL A 561 29.72 -10.63 -15.05
N LEU A 562 28.65 -9.85 -15.15
CA LEU A 562 27.85 -9.68 -16.35
C LEU A 562 27.72 -8.20 -16.77
N ASP A 563 27.12 -7.97 -17.94
CA ASP A 563 26.84 -6.66 -18.52
C ASP A 563 28.10 -5.76 -18.55
N SER A 564 28.00 -4.49 -18.15
CA SER A 564 29.09 -3.51 -18.12
C SER A 564 29.76 -3.36 -16.74
N ALA A 565 29.61 -4.35 -15.86
CA ALA A 565 30.14 -4.27 -14.51
C ALA A 565 31.67 -4.11 -14.49
N THR A 566 32.17 -3.34 -13.53
CA THR A 566 33.61 -3.11 -13.32
C THR A 566 34.01 -3.60 -11.93
N VAL A 567 34.94 -4.54 -11.86
CA VAL A 567 35.43 -5.15 -10.62
C VAL A 567 36.96 -5.03 -10.56
N THR A 568 37.48 -4.35 -9.54
CA THR A 568 38.91 -4.00 -9.43
C THR A 568 39.48 -4.28 -8.04
N GLY A 569 40.80 -4.35 -7.90
CA GLY A 569 41.46 -4.59 -6.61
C GLY A 569 41.41 -6.06 -6.15
N ASN A 570 41.31 -6.29 -4.83
CA ASN A 570 41.35 -7.61 -4.17
C ASN A 570 39.95 -8.16 -3.83
N VAL A 571 38.96 -7.84 -4.66
CA VAL A 571 37.57 -8.27 -4.45
C VAL A 571 37.45 -9.79 -4.54
N ARG A 572 36.56 -10.36 -3.72
CA ARG A 572 36.20 -11.78 -3.77
C ARG A 572 34.71 -11.94 -4.06
N ILE A 573 34.41 -12.54 -5.22
CA ILE A 573 33.05 -12.94 -5.61
C ILE A 573 33.00 -14.47 -5.51
N GLU A 574 32.26 -14.96 -4.53
CA GLU A 574 32.25 -16.37 -4.13
C GLU A 574 30.87 -17.02 -4.34
N ASP A 575 30.83 -18.34 -4.20
CA ASP A 575 29.63 -19.16 -4.33
C ASP A 575 28.88 -18.89 -5.64
N SER A 576 27.60 -18.50 -5.57
CA SER A 576 26.72 -18.22 -6.71
C SER A 576 26.39 -16.73 -6.84
N ALA A 577 27.21 -15.85 -6.26
CA ALA A 577 26.99 -14.41 -6.32
C ALA A 577 27.10 -13.86 -7.76
N VAL A 578 26.34 -12.80 -8.03
CA VAL A 578 26.30 -12.16 -9.36
C VAL A 578 26.49 -10.66 -9.25
N VAL A 579 27.42 -10.13 -10.04
CA VAL A 579 27.65 -8.68 -10.22
C VAL A 579 27.32 -8.32 -11.66
N ARG A 580 26.46 -7.31 -11.88
CA ARG A 580 25.96 -6.97 -13.21
C ARG A 580 25.52 -5.51 -13.36
N GLY A 581 24.94 -5.17 -14.51
CA GLY A 581 24.56 -3.80 -14.86
C GLY A 581 25.79 -2.91 -15.08
N ALA A 582 25.77 -1.72 -14.51
CA ALA A 582 26.87 -0.77 -14.45
C ALA A 582 27.54 -0.73 -13.06
N ALA A 583 27.40 -1.80 -12.27
CA ALA A 583 27.93 -1.89 -10.92
C ALA A 583 29.45 -1.72 -10.88
N ARG A 584 29.94 -1.08 -9.82
CA ARG A 584 31.36 -0.82 -9.57
C ARG A 584 31.75 -1.45 -8.24
N VAL A 585 32.61 -2.46 -8.29
CA VAL A 585 33.07 -3.19 -7.10
C VAL A 585 34.59 -3.05 -6.99
N SER A 586 35.10 -2.66 -5.83
CA SER A 586 36.52 -2.36 -5.65
C SER A 586 37.03 -2.65 -4.23
N GLY A 587 38.34 -2.45 -4.00
CA GLY A 587 38.96 -2.64 -2.69
C GLY A 587 39.18 -4.11 -2.35
N SER A 588 38.75 -4.51 -1.16
CA SER A 588 38.79 -5.88 -0.61
C SER A 588 37.37 -6.38 -0.29
N ALA A 589 36.35 -5.89 -1.01
CA ALA A 589 34.96 -6.26 -0.78
C ALA A 589 34.73 -7.77 -1.00
N LYS A 590 33.78 -8.33 -0.25
CA LYS A 590 33.38 -9.74 -0.32
C LYS A 590 31.92 -9.88 -0.69
N ILE A 591 31.63 -10.63 -1.75
CA ILE A 591 30.27 -10.89 -2.24
C ILE A 591 30.09 -12.41 -2.31
N THR A 592 29.23 -12.99 -1.46
CA THR A 592 29.10 -14.44 -1.29
C THR A 592 27.67 -14.96 -1.46
N ASP A 593 27.52 -16.28 -1.34
CA ASP A 593 26.25 -17.01 -1.37
C ASP A 593 25.46 -16.78 -2.67
N TYR A 594 24.35 -16.05 -2.60
CA TYR A 594 23.45 -15.72 -3.71
C TYR A 594 23.26 -14.21 -3.85
N ALA A 595 24.18 -13.41 -3.29
CA ALA A 595 24.09 -11.96 -3.31
C ALA A 595 24.08 -11.42 -4.76
N LEU A 596 23.29 -10.36 -4.97
CA LEU A 596 23.12 -9.72 -6.28
C LEU A 596 23.51 -8.25 -6.19
N VAL A 597 24.53 -7.86 -6.94
CA VAL A 597 24.92 -6.46 -7.17
C VAL A 597 24.53 -6.08 -8.58
N ARG A 598 23.65 -5.09 -8.74
CA ARG A 598 23.16 -4.63 -10.04
C ARG A 598 22.96 -3.11 -10.08
N GLY A 599 22.39 -2.61 -11.18
CA GLY A 599 22.23 -1.17 -11.39
C GLY A 599 23.59 -0.49 -11.54
N SER A 600 23.74 0.68 -10.92
CA SER A 600 25.00 1.44 -10.78
C SER A 600 25.56 1.36 -9.35
N ALA A 601 25.24 0.30 -8.60
CA ALA A 601 25.66 0.16 -7.20
C ALA A 601 27.19 0.19 -7.06
N GLN A 602 27.67 0.79 -5.97
CA GLN A 602 29.08 1.00 -5.67
C GLN A 602 29.45 0.27 -4.38
N ILE A 603 30.26 -0.78 -4.53
CA ILE A 603 30.72 -1.61 -3.42
C ILE A 603 32.24 -1.44 -3.30
N GLY A 604 32.74 -1.14 -2.11
CA GLY A 604 34.16 -0.78 -1.95
C GLY A 604 34.75 -1.17 -0.61
N GLU A 605 36.04 -0.86 -0.45
CA GLU A 605 36.77 -1.01 0.81
C GLU A 605 36.70 -2.45 1.35
N SER A 606 36.12 -2.71 2.52
CA SER A 606 36.00 -4.04 3.13
C SER A 606 34.54 -4.46 3.32
N ALA A 607 33.63 -3.92 2.50
CA ALA A 607 32.21 -4.24 2.55
C ALA A 607 31.92 -5.73 2.29
N THR A 608 30.88 -6.25 2.94
CA THR A 608 30.45 -7.65 2.79
C THR A 608 28.97 -7.76 2.42
N LEU A 609 28.69 -8.43 1.31
CA LEU A 609 27.34 -8.82 0.89
C LEU A 609 27.22 -10.34 0.91
N SER A 610 26.21 -10.89 1.58
CA SER A 610 26.03 -12.34 1.72
C SER A 610 24.55 -12.77 1.74
N GLY A 611 24.29 -14.07 1.78
CA GLY A 611 22.93 -14.62 1.68
C GLY A 611 22.28 -14.31 0.32
N TYR A 612 21.05 -13.83 0.34
CA TYR A 612 20.26 -13.35 -0.79
C TYR A 612 20.22 -11.81 -0.89
N ALA A 613 21.13 -11.12 -0.21
CA ALA A 613 21.23 -9.66 -0.21
C ALA A 613 21.25 -9.06 -1.63
N ILE A 614 20.62 -7.89 -1.79
CA ILE A 614 20.59 -7.14 -3.05
C ILE A 614 21.15 -5.73 -2.83
N ALA A 615 22.12 -5.36 -3.66
CA ALA A 615 22.53 -3.98 -3.87
C ALA A 615 22.14 -3.53 -5.28
N ASP A 616 21.34 -2.47 -5.39
CA ASP A 616 20.73 -2.01 -6.63
C ASP A 616 20.71 -0.48 -6.72
N GLY A 617 20.24 0.08 -7.84
CA GLY A 617 20.21 1.52 -8.07
C GLY A 617 21.62 2.10 -8.05
N SER A 618 21.83 3.18 -7.32
CA SER A 618 23.13 3.78 -7.03
C SER A 618 23.57 3.56 -5.58
N ALA A 619 23.08 2.50 -4.93
CA ALA A 619 23.41 2.19 -3.54
C ALA A 619 24.93 2.14 -3.33
N LYS A 620 25.39 2.64 -2.17
CA LYS A 620 26.80 2.67 -1.81
C LYS A 620 27.04 1.83 -0.56
N ILE A 621 27.92 0.83 -0.65
CA ILE A 621 28.30 -0.03 0.47
C ILE A 621 29.82 -0.02 0.61
N THR A 622 30.33 0.63 1.65
CA THR A 622 31.77 0.87 1.88
C THR A 622 32.15 0.62 3.34
N GLY A 623 33.39 0.93 3.75
CA GLY A 623 33.91 0.61 5.08
C GLY A 623 33.95 -0.90 5.31
N HIS A 624 33.48 -1.30 6.47
CA HIS A 624 33.14 -2.68 6.86
C HIS A 624 31.62 -2.90 6.83
N GLY A 625 30.87 -2.13 6.02
CA GLY A 625 29.43 -2.23 5.91
C GLY A 625 28.99 -3.63 5.50
N HIS A 626 27.94 -4.14 6.14
CA HIS A 626 27.43 -5.49 5.92
C HIS A 626 25.98 -5.48 5.45
N VAL A 627 25.70 -6.20 4.36
CA VAL A 627 24.33 -6.47 3.91
C VAL A 627 24.15 -7.99 3.78
N GLY A 628 23.23 -8.55 4.56
CA GLY A 628 23.07 -10.00 4.71
C GLY A 628 21.65 -10.49 4.51
N ASP A 629 21.47 -11.81 4.68
CA ASP A 629 20.18 -12.51 4.65
C ASP A 629 19.35 -12.20 3.39
N GLN A 630 18.23 -11.51 3.51
CA GLN A 630 17.32 -11.16 2.40
C GLN A 630 17.23 -9.64 2.23
N ALA A 631 18.15 -8.88 2.81
CA ALA A 631 18.10 -7.43 2.82
C ALA A 631 18.28 -6.82 1.43
N VAL A 632 17.72 -5.64 1.25
CA VAL A 632 17.83 -4.87 0.01
C VAL A 632 18.32 -3.46 0.33
N VAL A 633 19.40 -3.05 -0.33
CA VAL A 633 19.88 -1.66 -0.34
C VAL A 633 19.79 -1.15 -1.78
N THR A 634 19.04 -0.08 -2.01
CA THR A 634 18.73 0.40 -3.36
C THR A 634 18.70 1.92 -3.45
N GLU A 635 18.39 2.45 -4.64
CA GLU A 635 18.31 3.87 -4.93
C GLU A 635 19.63 4.59 -4.58
N GLN A 636 19.67 5.57 -3.68
CA GLN A 636 20.90 6.30 -3.30
C GLN A 636 21.32 6.00 -1.84
N ALA A 637 20.82 4.93 -1.25
CA ALA A 637 21.10 4.57 0.14
C ALA A 637 22.58 4.23 0.35
N GLU A 638 23.09 4.51 1.55
CA GLU A 638 24.49 4.25 1.92
C GLU A 638 24.60 3.38 3.18
N VAL A 639 25.43 2.34 3.11
CA VAL A 639 25.86 1.53 4.26
C VAL A 639 27.37 1.65 4.37
N SER A 640 27.86 2.13 5.51
CA SER A 640 29.29 2.45 5.70
C SER A 640 29.77 2.13 7.11
N GLU A 641 31.06 2.33 7.37
CA GLU A 641 31.68 2.02 8.66
C GLU A 641 31.41 0.56 9.08
N TYR A 642 30.74 0.28 10.19
CA TYR A 642 30.32 -1.07 10.60
C TYR A 642 28.79 -1.24 10.57
N GLY A 643 28.08 -0.41 9.79
CA GLY A 643 26.63 -0.47 9.65
C GLY A 643 26.18 -1.79 9.04
N GLN A 644 25.05 -2.32 9.51
CA GLN A 644 24.51 -3.61 9.08
C GLN A 644 23.07 -3.50 8.61
N VAL A 645 22.75 -4.12 7.48
CA VAL A 645 21.39 -4.28 6.97
C VAL A 645 21.13 -5.76 6.74
N VAL A 646 20.27 -6.38 7.54
CA VAL A 646 20.12 -7.84 7.61
C VAL A 646 18.66 -8.26 7.68
N GLU A 647 18.40 -9.56 7.78
CA GLU A 647 17.08 -10.19 7.70
C GLU A 647 16.33 -9.76 6.42
N SER A 648 15.11 -9.21 6.53
CA SER A 648 14.27 -8.82 5.39
C SER A 648 14.22 -7.29 5.19
N ALA A 649 15.16 -6.53 5.76
CA ALA A 649 15.13 -5.07 5.75
C ALA A 649 15.30 -4.45 4.34
N LEU A 650 14.68 -3.29 4.14
CA LEU A 650 14.83 -2.45 2.94
C LEU A 650 15.40 -1.09 3.34
N VAL A 651 16.52 -0.72 2.74
CA VAL A 651 17.09 0.64 2.82
C VAL A 651 17.12 1.24 1.42
N LYS A 652 16.48 2.39 1.25
CA LYS A 652 16.27 3.08 -0.03
C LYS A 652 16.29 4.59 0.14
N GLY A 653 16.00 5.35 -0.93
CA GLY A 653 16.09 6.80 -0.93
C GLY A 653 17.52 7.26 -0.70
N TYR A 654 17.69 8.21 0.22
CA TYR A 654 18.99 8.73 0.65
C TYR A 654 19.37 8.25 2.05
N TYR A 655 18.72 7.22 2.56
CA TYR A 655 18.89 6.75 3.93
C TYR A 655 20.31 6.20 4.18
N THR A 656 20.91 6.55 5.32
CA THR A 656 22.27 6.11 5.67
C THR A 656 22.29 5.16 6.86
N VAL A 657 23.11 4.10 6.79
CA VAL A 657 23.40 3.18 7.90
C VAL A 657 24.90 3.21 8.16
N SER A 658 25.32 3.69 9.34
CA SER A 658 26.74 3.91 9.69
C SER A 658 27.03 3.59 11.17
N GLY A 659 28.23 3.87 11.66
CA GLY A 659 28.65 3.45 13.00
C GLY A 659 28.61 1.94 13.13
N HIS A 660 27.97 1.45 14.20
CA HIS A 660 27.61 0.05 14.41
C HIS A 660 26.08 -0.14 14.38
N ALA A 661 25.37 0.70 13.64
CA ALA A 661 23.92 0.60 13.57
C ALA A 661 23.48 -0.69 12.85
N VAL A 662 22.34 -1.25 13.28
CA VAL A 662 21.77 -2.48 12.71
C VAL A 662 20.33 -2.22 12.26
N VAL A 663 20.06 -2.36 10.97
CA VAL A 663 18.72 -2.31 10.39
C VAL A 663 18.30 -3.73 10.02
N LYS A 664 17.28 -4.27 10.69
CA LYS A 664 16.86 -5.68 10.54
C LYS A 664 15.34 -5.84 10.55
N GLY A 665 14.84 -7.07 10.60
CA GLY A 665 13.42 -7.38 10.57
C GLY A 665 12.80 -7.09 9.21
N LEU A 666 11.62 -6.48 9.24
CA LEU A 666 10.97 -5.93 8.06
C LEU A 666 11.20 -4.42 7.95
N SER A 667 12.22 -3.85 8.62
CA SER A 667 12.48 -2.41 8.66
C SER A 667 12.53 -1.82 7.25
N ILE A 668 11.96 -0.62 7.08
CA ILE A 668 12.06 0.16 5.86
C ILE A 668 12.65 1.53 6.23
N GLY A 669 13.91 1.75 5.84
CA GLY A 669 14.56 3.06 5.89
C GLY A 669 14.49 3.71 4.52
N HIS A 670 13.60 4.68 4.34
CA HIS A 670 13.45 5.44 3.10
C HIS A 670 13.97 6.88 3.24
N GLY A 671 13.86 7.42 4.46
CA GLY A 671 13.94 8.83 4.86
C GLY A 671 14.80 9.78 4.01
N GLY A 672 14.21 10.95 3.75
CA GLY A 672 14.88 12.11 3.15
C GLY A 672 14.33 12.51 1.78
N VAL A 673 14.26 13.82 1.53
CA VAL A 673 13.85 14.37 0.22
C VAL A 673 15.04 14.59 -0.72
N SER A 674 16.26 14.60 -0.18
CA SER A 674 17.49 14.79 -0.96
C SER A 674 18.72 14.25 -0.22
N LYS A 675 19.86 14.17 -0.92
CA LYS A 675 21.15 13.88 -0.31
C LYS A 675 21.58 14.85 0.80
N ARG A 676 21.01 16.05 0.89
CA ARG A 676 21.31 17.03 1.95
C ARG A 676 20.34 16.97 3.12
N GLU A 677 19.16 16.42 2.88
CA GLU A 677 18.05 16.34 3.82
C GLU A 677 17.65 14.87 3.91
N HIS A 678 18.52 14.06 4.52
CA HIS A 678 18.35 12.62 4.63
C HIS A 678 18.36 12.16 6.08
N GLY A 679 17.72 11.00 6.30
CA GLY A 679 17.71 10.31 7.58
C GLY A 679 18.73 9.18 7.63
N GLY A 680 18.73 8.46 8.74
CA GLY A 680 19.61 7.31 8.89
C GLY A 680 19.64 6.67 10.27
N ALA A 681 20.30 5.52 10.35
CA ALA A 681 20.71 4.91 11.60
C ALA A 681 22.24 5.01 11.73
N THR A 682 22.73 5.44 12.89
CA THR A 682 24.16 5.56 13.17
C THR A 682 24.48 5.14 14.61
N GLY A 683 25.76 5.19 14.99
CA GLY A 683 26.19 4.87 16.35
C GLY A 683 25.84 3.43 16.75
N GLN A 684 24.97 3.25 17.73
CA GLN A 684 24.53 1.93 18.22
C GLN A 684 23.01 1.73 18.02
N ALA A 685 22.42 2.43 17.04
CA ALA A 685 20.98 2.32 16.78
C ALA A 685 20.63 0.95 16.19
N VAL A 686 19.51 0.37 16.62
CA VAL A 686 18.97 -0.88 16.08
C VAL A 686 17.54 -0.62 15.63
N THR A 687 17.22 -0.86 14.36
CA THR A 687 15.82 -0.88 13.89
C THR A 687 15.40 -2.31 13.56
N TYR A 688 14.18 -2.69 13.91
CA TYR A 688 13.69 -4.06 13.74
C TYR A 688 12.17 -4.11 13.55
N GLY A 689 11.62 -5.32 13.37
CA GLY A 689 10.18 -5.53 13.26
C GLY A 689 9.57 -4.72 12.11
N ASP A 690 8.50 -4.00 12.41
CA ASP A 690 7.76 -3.15 11.48
C ASP A 690 8.22 -1.67 11.45
N PHE A 691 9.49 -1.38 11.79
CA PHE A 691 10.08 -0.04 11.72
C PHE A 691 9.92 0.65 10.36
N PHE A 692 9.41 1.89 10.30
CA PHE A 692 9.29 2.65 9.06
C PHE A 692 9.75 4.11 9.25
N ASP A 693 10.72 4.56 8.45
CA ASP A 693 11.12 5.97 8.39
C ASP A 693 11.04 6.52 6.97
N ASP A 694 10.14 7.49 6.79
CA ASP A 694 9.95 8.32 5.62
C ASP A 694 10.23 9.82 5.88
N MET A 695 10.60 10.20 7.11
CA MET A 695 10.71 11.59 7.55
C MET A 695 12.14 12.11 7.72
N GLY A 696 13.15 11.29 7.38
CA GLY A 696 14.53 11.76 7.25
C GLY A 696 15.21 12.07 8.59
N TYR A 697 14.80 11.43 9.69
CA TYR A 697 15.48 11.59 10.98
C TYR A 697 16.71 10.69 11.07
N THR A 698 17.74 11.15 11.79
CA THR A 698 18.87 10.29 12.17
C THR A 698 18.72 9.82 13.62
N ILE A 699 18.76 8.51 13.81
CA ILE A 699 18.77 7.83 15.11
C ILE A 699 20.18 7.32 15.41
N SER A 700 20.72 7.66 16.58
CA SER A 700 22.14 7.39 16.92
C SER A 700 22.34 6.29 17.97
N GLY A 701 21.28 5.78 18.60
CA GLY A 701 21.35 4.74 19.62
C GLY A 701 19.98 4.33 20.14
N GLY A 702 19.86 3.10 20.67
CA GLY A 702 18.60 2.52 21.13
C GLY A 702 18.01 1.53 20.11
N SER A 703 16.92 0.86 20.49
CA SER A 703 16.20 -0.10 19.64
C SER A 703 14.83 0.45 19.27
N PHE A 704 14.49 0.43 17.98
CA PHE A 704 13.27 1.01 17.42
C PHE A 704 12.54 0.01 16.52
N ALA A 705 11.25 -0.13 16.72
CA ALA A 705 10.34 -0.84 15.85
C ALA A 705 9.15 0.05 15.53
N GLY A 706 8.21 -0.47 14.75
CA GLY A 706 6.96 0.22 14.54
C GLY A 706 6.91 1.26 13.44
N TYR A 707 5.69 1.52 13.03
CA TYR A 707 5.36 2.41 11.92
C TYR A 707 4.94 3.80 12.38
N GLU A 708 5.08 4.11 13.68
CA GLU A 708 4.87 5.47 14.15
C GLU A 708 5.86 6.40 13.45
N SER A 709 5.36 7.46 12.82
CA SER A 709 6.21 8.50 12.25
C SER A 709 7.18 8.99 13.32
N LEU A 710 8.48 8.99 13.02
CA LEU A 710 9.50 9.50 13.94
C LEU A 710 9.22 10.94 14.38
N GLU A 711 8.58 11.74 13.52
CA GLU A 711 8.12 13.08 13.88
C GLU A 711 7.07 13.05 15.00
N ALA A 712 6.09 12.15 14.91
CA ALA A 712 5.06 12.01 15.93
C ALA A 712 5.68 11.64 17.29
N SER A 713 6.61 10.69 17.31
CA SER A 713 7.31 10.29 18.55
C SER A 713 8.14 11.44 19.12
N VAL A 714 8.97 12.07 18.29
CA VAL A 714 9.94 13.09 18.74
C VAL A 714 9.26 14.42 19.08
N LYS A 715 8.44 14.95 18.18
CA LYS A 715 7.88 16.31 18.31
C LYS A 715 6.54 16.34 19.02
N ASN A 716 5.63 15.43 18.65
CA ASN A 716 4.24 15.49 19.09
C ASN A 716 4.05 14.83 20.46
N PHE A 717 4.44 13.56 20.61
CA PHE A 717 4.23 12.81 21.85
C PHE A 717 5.36 12.98 22.85
N ARG A 718 6.56 13.36 22.38
CA ARG A 718 7.77 13.58 23.19
C ARG A 718 8.01 12.45 24.18
N ASP A 719 7.76 11.25 23.72
CA ASP A 719 7.62 10.10 24.60
C ASP A 719 8.97 9.44 24.90
N GLY A 720 10.03 9.91 24.24
CA GLY A 720 11.39 9.44 24.38
C GLY A 720 11.66 8.11 23.68
N TYR A 721 10.65 7.59 22.95
CA TYR A 721 10.77 6.37 22.17
C TYR A 721 11.74 6.57 21.00
N ALA A 722 11.65 7.71 20.30
CA ALA A 722 12.65 8.21 19.35
C ALA A 722 13.38 9.45 19.89
N ARG A 723 14.69 9.56 19.61
CA ARG A 723 15.49 10.78 19.84
C ARG A 723 16.19 11.15 18.55
N SER A 724 15.93 12.37 18.07
CA SER A 724 16.71 12.96 16.97
C SER A 724 18.06 13.46 17.50
N ASP A 725 19.13 13.22 16.75
CA ASP A 725 20.44 13.83 16.99
C ASP A 725 20.56 15.26 16.43
N GLY A 726 19.47 15.80 15.89
CA GLY A 726 19.39 17.14 15.31
C GLY A 726 19.95 17.27 13.88
N LYS A 727 20.36 16.17 13.24
CA LYS A 727 20.97 16.19 11.89
C LYS A 727 19.99 15.89 10.73
N GLY A 728 18.73 15.61 11.04
CA GLY A 728 17.66 15.41 10.04
C GLY A 728 16.87 16.70 9.77
N GLY A 729 16.61 17.00 8.50
CA GLY A 729 15.85 18.17 8.06
C GLY A 729 14.53 17.79 7.40
N TYR A 730 13.46 18.49 7.79
CA TYR A 730 12.30 18.73 6.92
C TYR A 730 12.12 20.26 6.87
N MET A 731 12.11 20.85 5.68
CA MET A 731 11.40 22.11 5.47
C MET A 731 9.95 21.78 5.11
N ARG A 732 9.02 22.50 5.76
CA ARG A 732 7.60 22.47 5.42
C ARG A 732 7.35 22.94 3.98
#